data_AF-A0A1F3C8E4-F1
#
_entry.id   AF-A0A1F3C8E4-F1
#
_cell.length_a   1.000
_cell.length_b   1.000
_cell.length_c   1.000
_cell.angle_alpha   90.00
_cell.angle_beta   90.00
_cell.angle_gamma   90.00
#
_symmetry.space_group_name_H-M   'P 1'
#
loop_
_entity.id
_entity.type
_entity.pdbx_description
1 polymer ?
#
loop_
_entity_poly.entity_id
_entity_poly.type
_entity_poly.pdbx_seq_one_letter_code
_entity_poly.pdbx_strand_id
1 'polypeptide(L)'
;MRSRVGAAGVLLQIAFRNLLASKAKTLIVGGIILFGALLVVVGSSLLDSVDRGMRGSIQGSLAGQLQIYSSRSKDDLALYGGMMGESRLEPIEDFAGLKRVLEKVPNVKGVVPMGIDQAMVATGNEFDVALEKLRSDARKRTGGDGSPEVAAQYEAHKAHVRRMATLLQQELSQARAIANEKLIKERAREIEDLGRATDDAFWQGFDADPLGNLEFLENRIAPQSLSNAFVFIRYVGTDLDSYRQAFDRMRIVEGSAVPKGQRGILLGKLYAEDWLKLKTARRLDRIREARVLHHKRIAADEELQRWVKENQTQTRSILLQLDPIQAQVATERLQKALRGGASSRAAGQDELHDLLVELFTTDDANFDRRYAIFYEELAPLLQLYMVRVGDTITIKAPSKSGYMSSVNLKVYGFVEFRGLEKSTLAGIMSLMDIVSWRDLYGYLTVEKAAEIHAIKQGAGARDVSRENAEGELFGGSTPAADRARAVRIEAPAIMGAAQRKSDVALSSRVHTQEDIDGGVALNAAVTLRDPGRLEESLRDVRAALAAANLDMKVVDWHQASGMVGQFVSLARVVLYAAVSIIFAVALVVINNAMVMATLQRVKEIGTLRAIGAQRRFVLAMLVLETGAVGLAFGVAGALLGATVIWLIGVAGGIPATNEQLYFFYSGPSLIPELGTASLAVSLAIVILVSVLSGLYPAVIAMRVTPLEAMQSDE
;
A
#
# COMPACT_ATOMS: atom_id res chain seq x y z
N MET A 1 -63.50 6.25 -19.35
CA MET A 1 -62.44 5.78 -18.43
C MET A 1 -62.85 4.61 -17.52
N ARG A 2 -64.11 4.50 -17.05
CA ARG A 2 -64.55 3.40 -16.16
C ARG A 2 -64.48 1.96 -16.75
N SER A 3 -64.57 1.77 -18.08
CA SER A 3 -64.50 0.42 -18.70
C SER A 3 -63.08 -0.14 -18.87
N ARG A 4 -62.05 0.72 -18.95
CA ARG A 4 -60.64 0.28 -19.10
C ARG A 4 -60.05 -0.22 -17.78
N VAL A 5 -60.50 0.32 -16.64
CA VAL A 5 -60.05 -0.09 -15.30
C VAL A 5 -60.57 -1.49 -14.94
N GLY A 6 -61.80 -1.84 -15.34
CA GLY A 6 -62.35 -3.19 -15.14
C GLY A 6 -61.64 -4.27 -15.97
N ALA A 7 -61.31 -3.98 -17.24
CA ALA A 7 -60.59 -4.91 -18.10
C ALA A 7 -59.16 -5.21 -17.61
N ALA A 8 -58.46 -4.19 -17.09
CA ALA A 8 -57.13 -4.36 -16.49
C ALA A 8 -57.17 -5.21 -15.21
N GLY A 9 -58.18 -5.00 -14.35
CA GLY A 9 -58.38 -5.81 -13.14
C GLY A 9 -58.66 -7.28 -13.43
N VAL A 10 -59.50 -7.57 -14.44
CA VAL A 10 -59.81 -8.93 -14.88
C VAL A 10 -58.56 -9.65 -15.45
N LEU A 11 -57.74 -8.94 -16.25
CA LEU A 11 -56.49 -9.50 -16.77
C LEU A 11 -55.50 -9.85 -15.66
N LEU A 12 -55.39 -9.00 -14.64
CA LEU A 12 -54.52 -9.25 -13.49
C LEU A 12 -54.99 -10.47 -12.68
N GLN A 13 -56.30 -10.57 -12.43
CA GLN A 13 -56.89 -11.68 -11.68
C GLN A 13 -56.73 -13.02 -12.41
N ILE A 14 -56.84 -13.02 -13.74
CA ILE A 14 -56.59 -14.21 -14.57
C ILE A 14 -55.11 -14.62 -14.51
N ALA A 15 -54.18 -13.65 -14.60
CA ALA A 15 -52.75 -13.92 -14.54
C ALA A 15 -52.33 -14.58 -13.20
N PHE A 16 -52.80 -14.04 -12.07
CA PHE A 16 -52.51 -14.62 -10.74
C PHE A 16 -53.14 -16.00 -10.55
N ARG A 17 -54.36 -16.23 -11.07
CA ARG A 17 -55.01 -17.55 -10.98
C ARG A 17 -54.27 -18.61 -11.81
N ASN A 18 -53.81 -18.26 -13.01
CA ASN A 18 -53.08 -19.16 -13.90
C ASN A 18 -51.71 -19.58 -13.36
N LEU A 19 -51.12 -18.75 -12.49
CA LEU A 19 -49.87 -19.00 -11.77
C LEU A 19 -49.93 -20.29 -10.93
N LEU A 20 -51.09 -20.58 -10.33
CA LEU A 20 -51.31 -21.79 -9.50
C LEU A 20 -51.80 -23.00 -10.30
N ALA A 21 -52.29 -22.79 -11.53
CA ALA A 21 -52.88 -23.83 -12.36
C ALA A 21 -51.84 -24.70 -13.08
N SER A 22 -50.63 -24.18 -13.34
CA SER A 22 -49.58 -24.89 -14.10
C SER A 22 -48.30 -25.10 -13.28
N LYS A 23 -48.34 -26.04 -12.33
CA LYS A 23 -47.28 -26.25 -11.33
C LYS A 23 -45.89 -26.53 -11.93
N ALA A 24 -45.76 -27.46 -12.88
CA ALA A 24 -44.45 -27.83 -13.45
C ALA A 24 -43.80 -26.68 -14.25
N LYS A 25 -44.56 -26.03 -15.13
CA LYS A 25 -44.12 -24.87 -15.92
C LYS A 25 -43.69 -23.71 -15.03
N THR A 26 -44.57 -23.34 -14.08
CA THR A 26 -44.33 -22.23 -13.17
C THR A 26 -43.11 -22.48 -12.29
N LEU A 27 -42.83 -23.73 -11.94
CA LEU A 27 -41.66 -24.11 -11.15
C LEU A 27 -40.36 -24.06 -11.95
N ILE A 28 -40.36 -24.47 -13.22
CA ILE A 28 -39.18 -24.35 -14.12
C ILE A 28 -38.88 -22.88 -14.42
N VAL A 29 -39.88 -22.13 -14.93
CA VAL A 29 -39.73 -20.71 -15.30
C VAL A 29 -39.40 -19.88 -14.06
N GLY A 30 -40.17 -20.08 -12.98
CA GLY A 30 -39.97 -19.39 -11.71
C GLY A 30 -38.64 -19.71 -11.06
N GLY A 31 -38.19 -20.98 -11.09
CA GLY A 31 -36.91 -21.39 -10.51
C GLY A 31 -35.71 -20.72 -11.17
N ILE A 32 -35.70 -20.62 -12.50
CA ILE A 32 -34.63 -19.94 -13.25
C ILE A 32 -34.61 -18.45 -12.93
N ILE A 33 -35.78 -17.80 -12.92
CA ILE A 33 -35.91 -16.37 -12.60
C ILE A 33 -35.49 -16.08 -11.17
N LEU A 34 -35.91 -16.93 -10.22
CA LEU A 34 -35.55 -16.84 -8.81
C LEU A 34 -34.04 -16.95 -8.63
N PHE A 35 -33.40 -17.93 -9.26
CA PHE A 35 -31.95 -18.10 -9.19
C PHE A 35 -31.19 -16.92 -9.83
N GLY A 36 -31.66 -16.43 -10.98
CA GLY A 36 -31.08 -15.25 -11.63
C GLY A 36 -31.18 -14.00 -10.75
N ALA A 37 -32.36 -13.74 -10.17
CA ALA A 37 -32.58 -12.62 -9.25
C ALA A 37 -31.71 -12.73 -7.98
N LEU A 38 -31.63 -13.94 -7.41
CA LEU A 38 -30.76 -14.26 -6.27
C LEU A 38 -29.30 -13.92 -6.58
N LEU A 39 -28.78 -14.42 -7.71
CA LEU A 39 -27.39 -14.22 -8.12
C LEU A 39 -27.07 -12.73 -8.34
N VAL A 40 -27.97 -11.98 -8.99
CA VAL A 40 -27.78 -10.55 -9.22
C VAL A 40 -27.77 -9.78 -7.90
N VAL A 41 -28.71 -10.08 -6.99
CA VAL A 41 -28.80 -9.39 -5.69
C VAL A 41 -27.56 -9.69 -4.85
N VAL A 42 -27.20 -10.97 -4.70
CA VAL A 42 -26.04 -11.37 -3.89
C VAL A 42 -24.75 -10.83 -4.52
N GLY A 43 -24.53 -11.07 -5.82
CA GLY A 43 -23.32 -10.64 -6.52
C GLY A 43 -23.14 -9.12 -6.52
N SER A 44 -24.20 -8.36 -6.82
CA SER A 44 -24.11 -6.90 -6.83
C SER A 44 -23.93 -6.34 -5.41
N SER A 45 -24.60 -6.90 -4.40
CA SER A 45 -24.43 -6.46 -3.01
C SER A 45 -23.01 -6.71 -2.49
N LEU A 46 -22.40 -7.85 -2.85
CA LEU A 46 -21.00 -8.12 -2.53
C LEU A 46 -20.06 -7.11 -3.20
N LEU A 47 -20.23 -6.87 -4.51
CA LEU A 47 -19.41 -5.90 -5.24
C LEU A 47 -19.59 -4.47 -4.73
N ASP A 48 -20.81 -4.05 -4.41
CA ASP A 48 -21.10 -2.73 -3.85
C ASP A 48 -20.50 -2.56 -2.45
N SER A 49 -20.46 -3.64 -1.66
CA SER A 49 -19.84 -3.64 -0.34
C SER A 49 -18.31 -3.56 -0.45
N VAL A 50 -17.71 -4.26 -1.42
CA VAL A 50 -16.29 -4.12 -1.76
C VAL A 50 -15.98 -2.71 -2.24
N ASP A 51 -16.81 -2.15 -3.12
CA ASP A 51 -16.68 -0.77 -3.60
C ASP A 51 -16.68 0.23 -2.45
N ARG A 52 -17.60 0.06 -1.49
CA ARG A 52 -17.69 0.90 -0.30
C ARG A 52 -16.48 0.75 0.60
N GLY A 53 -16.02 -0.49 0.82
CA GLY A 53 -14.80 -0.78 1.56
C GLY A 53 -13.61 -0.07 0.94
N MET A 54 -13.39 -0.27 -0.35
CA MET A 54 -12.34 0.38 -1.14
C MET A 54 -12.45 1.91 -1.11
N ARG A 55 -13.65 2.47 -1.28
CA ARG A 55 -13.88 3.91 -1.18
C ARG A 55 -13.45 4.44 0.18
N GLY A 56 -13.85 3.77 1.25
CA GLY A 56 -13.44 4.11 2.61
C GLY A 56 -11.93 4.06 2.76
N SER A 57 -11.30 2.96 2.35
CA SER A 57 -9.86 2.73 2.40
C SER A 57 -9.10 3.82 1.64
N ILE A 58 -9.48 4.08 0.40
CA ILE A 58 -8.72 4.92 -0.52
C ILE A 58 -8.97 6.41 -0.25
N GLN A 59 -10.23 6.83 -0.12
CA GLN A 59 -10.55 8.24 0.14
C GLN A 59 -10.04 8.67 1.51
N GLY A 60 -10.14 7.82 2.53
CA GLY A 60 -9.72 8.11 3.89
C GLY A 60 -8.20 7.99 4.14
N SER A 61 -7.43 7.42 3.21
CA SER A 61 -5.97 7.32 3.32
C SER A 61 -5.25 8.32 2.43
N LEU A 62 -5.30 8.19 1.09
CA LEU A 62 -4.43 8.91 0.16
C LEU A 62 -5.18 9.73 -0.91
N ALA A 63 -6.31 9.25 -1.41
CA ALA A 63 -6.91 9.83 -2.61
C ALA A 63 -7.77 11.06 -2.35
N GLY A 64 -8.47 11.11 -1.23
CA GLY A 64 -9.58 12.03 -1.06
C GLY A 64 -10.70 11.69 -2.05
N GLN A 65 -11.62 12.63 -2.30
CA GLN A 65 -12.72 12.38 -3.24
C GLN A 65 -12.30 12.60 -4.70
N LEU A 66 -11.43 13.58 -4.94
CA LEU A 66 -10.92 13.95 -6.26
C LEU A 66 -9.40 14.13 -6.22
N GLN A 67 -8.76 13.88 -7.36
CA GLN A 67 -7.34 14.11 -7.57
C GLN A 67 -7.13 14.98 -8.80
N ILE A 68 -6.16 15.87 -8.70
CA ILE A 68 -5.81 16.81 -9.76
C ILE A 68 -4.33 16.70 -10.06
N TYR A 69 -3.99 16.58 -11.33
CA TYR A 69 -2.60 16.51 -11.79
C TYR A 69 -2.46 17.18 -13.17
N SER A 70 -1.24 17.49 -13.57
CA SER A 70 -0.96 18.19 -14.83
C SER A 70 -1.43 17.39 -16.05
N SER A 71 -2.16 18.02 -16.98
CA SER A 71 -2.56 17.39 -18.25
C SER A 71 -1.39 17.00 -19.13
N ARG A 72 -0.22 17.65 -18.94
CA ARG A 72 1.03 17.34 -19.65
C ARG A 72 1.61 15.96 -19.27
N SER A 73 1.11 15.34 -18.20
CA SER A 73 1.54 14.02 -17.75
C SER A 73 1.17 12.95 -18.77
N LYS A 74 2.17 12.16 -19.18
CA LYS A 74 1.99 11.02 -20.09
C LYS A 74 1.31 9.84 -19.41
N ASP A 75 1.69 9.58 -18.16
CA ASP A 75 1.12 8.50 -17.37
C ASP A 75 -0.13 8.98 -16.63
N ASP A 76 -1.08 8.06 -16.42
CA ASP A 76 -2.21 8.30 -15.53
C ASP A 76 -1.80 8.12 -14.07
N LEU A 77 -2.45 8.88 -13.18
CA LEU A 77 -2.20 8.83 -11.75
C LEU A 77 -2.59 7.45 -11.19
N ALA A 78 -1.63 6.78 -10.54
CA ALA A 78 -1.84 5.54 -9.81
C ALA A 78 -1.26 5.65 -8.39
N LEU A 79 -2.09 6.05 -7.42
CA LEU A 79 -1.64 6.31 -6.04
C LEU A 79 -0.97 5.11 -5.36
N TYR A 80 -1.37 3.89 -5.73
CA TYR A 80 -0.81 2.65 -5.19
C TYR A 80 0.23 1.99 -6.11
N GLY A 81 0.64 2.67 -7.18
CA GLY A 81 1.65 2.20 -8.14
C GLY A 81 1.03 1.49 -9.35
N GLY A 82 1.73 1.50 -10.49
CA GLY A 82 1.36 0.82 -11.72
C GLY A 82 2.14 -0.47 -11.98
N MET A 83 1.76 -1.26 -13.01
CA MET A 83 2.47 -2.49 -13.39
C MET A 83 3.97 -2.29 -13.73
N MET A 84 4.36 -1.07 -14.09
CA MET A 84 5.71 -0.71 -14.55
C MET A 84 6.45 0.22 -13.57
N GLY A 85 5.95 0.43 -12.35
CA GLY A 85 6.49 1.37 -11.36
C GLY A 85 5.56 2.54 -11.02
N GLU A 86 6.09 3.57 -10.36
CA GLU A 86 5.35 4.80 -10.03
C GLU A 86 5.01 5.61 -11.30
N SER A 87 3.86 6.29 -11.29
CA SER A 87 3.42 7.15 -12.41
C SER A 87 4.36 8.32 -12.62
N ARG A 88 4.83 8.54 -13.85
CA ARG A 88 5.65 9.72 -14.19
C ARG A 88 4.76 10.90 -14.52
N LEU A 89 4.43 11.66 -13.49
CA LEU A 89 3.62 12.88 -13.60
C LEU A 89 4.49 14.10 -13.89
N GLU A 90 3.97 15.01 -14.70
CA GLU A 90 4.57 16.34 -14.85
C GLU A 90 4.19 17.21 -13.65
N PRO A 91 5.12 18.04 -13.14
CA PRO A 91 4.88 18.88 -12.00
C PRO A 91 3.81 19.94 -12.25
N ILE A 92 3.06 20.22 -11.19
CA ILE A 92 2.26 21.43 -11.03
C ILE A 92 3.20 22.53 -10.54
N GLU A 93 3.60 23.43 -11.43
CA GLU A 93 4.62 24.45 -11.14
C GLU A 93 4.14 25.52 -10.13
N ASP A 94 2.87 25.91 -10.21
CA ASP A 94 2.23 26.87 -9.29
C ASP A 94 1.09 26.19 -8.51
N PHE A 95 1.45 25.43 -7.47
CA PHE A 95 0.46 24.81 -6.59
C PHE A 95 -0.36 25.84 -5.81
N ALA A 96 0.24 26.96 -5.40
CA ALA A 96 -0.47 28.03 -4.67
C ALA A 96 -1.56 28.70 -5.52
N GLY A 97 -1.31 28.91 -6.82
CA GLY A 97 -2.31 29.35 -7.79
C GLY A 97 -3.46 28.34 -7.93
N LEU A 98 -3.12 27.06 -8.09
CA LEU A 98 -4.11 25.99 -8.17
C LEU A 98 -5.00 25.94 -6.91
N LYS A 99 -4.40 25.94 -5.73
CA LYS A 99 -5.10 25.91 -4.44
C LYS A 99 -6.09 27.07 -4.30
N ARG A 100 -5.68 28.30 -4.63
CA ARG A 100 -6.54 29.50 -4.58
C ARG A 100 -7.75 29.44 -5.52
N VAL A 101 -7.62 28.76 -6.66
CA VAL A 101 -8.75 28.57 -7.59
C VAL A 101 -9.73 27.55 -7.01
N LEU A 102 -9.22 26.43 -6.51
CA LEU A 102 -10.03 25.32 -6.00
C LEU A 102 -10.76 25.65 -4.70
N GLU A 103 -10.15 26.40 -3.79
CA GLU A 103 -10.79 26.80 -2.52
C GLU A 103 -12.02 27.69 -2.71
N LYS A 104 -12.14 28.35 -3.87
CA LYS A 104 -13.33 29.15 -4.22
C LYS A 104 -14.52 28.29 -4.66
N VAL A 105 -14.30 27.01 -4.95
CA VAL A 105 -15.37 26.10 -5.39
C VAL A 105 -16.25 25.72 -4.17
N PRO A 106 -17.59 25.90 -4.24
CA PRO A 106 -18.47 25.79 -3.07
C PRO A 106 -18.46 24.45 -2.34
N ASN A 107 -18.18 23.33 -3.01
CA ASN A 107 -18.14 22.01 -2.36
C ASN A 107 -16.74 21.54 -1.96
N VAL A 108 -15.69 22.32 -2.24
CA VAL A 108 -14.32 21.97 -1.86
C VAL A 108 -14.10 22.30 -0.38
N LYS A 109 -13.68 21.29 0.40
CA LYS A 109 -13.34 21.41 1.82
C LYS A 109 -11.87 21.79 2.02
N GLY A 110 -10.97 21.17 1.25
CA GLY A 110 -9.54 21.42 1.34
C GLY A 110 -8.77 20.78 0.20
N VAL A 111 -7.58 21.31 -0.07
CA VAL A 111 -6.68 20.89 -1.15
C VAL A 111 -5.31 20.59 -0.53
N VAL A 112 -4.83 19.37 -0.73
CA VAL A 112 -3.59 18.88 -0.12
C VAL A 112 -2.58 18.57 -1.22
N PRO A 113 -1.38 19.20 -1.22
CA PRO A 113 -0.34 18.90 -2.20
C PRO A 113 0.26 17.52 -1.93
N MET A 114 0.61 16.80 -3.00
CA MET A 114 1.18 15.46 -2.90
C MET A 114 2.31 15.25 -3.92
N GLY A 115 3.29 14.48 -3.48
CA GLY A 115 4.31 13.85 -4.32
C GLY A 115 4.56 12.44 -3.80
N ILE A 116 4.08 11.43 -4.53
CA ILE A 116 4.30 10.03 -4.18
C ILE A 116 5.56 9.56 -4.90
N ASP A 117 6.48 8.98 -4.16
CA ASP A 117 7.73 8.45 -4.72
C ASP A 117 8.31 7.34 -3.84
N GLN A 118 9.40 6.75 -4.33
CA GLN A 118 10.18 5.74 -3.64
C GLN A 118 11.62 6.21 -3.48
N ALA A 119 12.22 5.89 -2.34
CA ALA A 119 13.58 6.26 -2.02
C ALA A 119 14.28 5.13 -1.29
N MET A 120 15.57 5.30 -1.10
CA MET A 120 16.43 4.39 -0.37
C MET A 120 16.76 5.03 0.98
N VAL A 121 16.45 4.34 2.07
CA VAL A 121 16.89 4.71 3.41
C VAL A 121 18.20 4.00 3.68
N ALA A 122 19.24 4.76 4.01
CA ALA A 122 20.45 4.20 4.59
C ALA A 122 20.17 3.89 6.07
N THR A 123 20.11 2.61 6.42
CA THR A 123 19.78 2.16 7.78
C THR A 123 21.00 1.96 8.67
N GLY A 124 22.21 2.23 8.15
CA GLY A 124 23.47 1.82 8.78
C GLY A 124 23.61 0.29 8.81
N ASN A 125 24.77 -0.18 9.24
CA ASN A 125 25.04 -1.61 9.47
C ASN A 125 25.38 -1.86 10.95
N GLU A 126 25.45 -3.12 11.36
CA GLU A 126 25.81 -3.49 12.74
C GLU A 126 27.23 -3.05 13.12
N PHE A 127 28.14 -2.94 12.13
CA PHE A 127 29.50 -2.41 12.35
C PHE A 127 29.49 -0.94 12.75
N ASP A 128 28.65 -0.10 12.11
CA ASP A 128 28.55 1.34 12.41
C ASP A 128 28.11 1.54 13.87
N VAL A 129 27.16 0.73 14.34
CA VAL A 129 26.68 0.77 15.73
C VAL A 129 27.79 0.34 16.70
N ALA A 130 28.52 -0.73 16.38
CA ALA A 130 29.64 -1.20 17.21
C ALA A 130 30.80 -0.19 17.25
N LEU A 131 31.12 0.44 16.11
CA LEU A 131 32.15 1.46 15.99
C LEU A 131 31.76 2.74 16.74
N GLU A 132 30.50 3.19 16.70
CA GLU A 132 30.04 4.36 17.45
C GLU A 132 30.15 4.15 18.97
N LYS A 133 29.81 2.94 19.47
CA LYS A 133 30.02 2.59 20.88
C LYS A 133 31.51 2.64 21.25
N LEU A 134 32.38 2.02 20.44
CA LEU A 134 33.83 2.03 20.65
C LEU A 134 34.40 3.46 20.61
N ARG A 135 33.90 4.31 19.69
CA ARG A 135 34.26 5.72 19.57
C ARG A 135 33.84 6.54 20.78
N SER A 136 32.63 6.31 21.29
CA SER A 136 32.15 6.94 22.52
C SER A 136 33.07 6.61 23.69
N ASP A 137 33.45 5.35 23.86
CA ASP A 137 34.31 4.93 24.97
C ASP A 137 35.75 5.44 24.80
N ALA A 138 36.27 5.46 23.57
CA ALA A 138 37.56 6.08 23.25
C ALA A 138 37.57 7.58 23.63
N ARG A 139 36.48 8.31 23.35
CA ARG A 139 36.31 9.73 23.73
C ARG A 139 36.22 9.93 25.24
N LYS A 140 35.49 9.08 25.97
CA LYS A 140 35.43 9.15 27.45
C LYS A 140 36.81 8.94 28.07
N ARG A 141 37.55 7.94 27.58
CA ARG A 141 38.89 7.60 28.06
C ARG A 141 39.92 8.70 27.77
N THR A 142 39.87 9.31 26.58
CA THR A 142 40.71 10.48 26.24
C THR A 142 40.28 11.77 26.95
N GLY A 143 39.00 11.89 27.33
CA GLY A 143 38.44 12.98 28.12
C GLY A 143 38.67 12.89 29.63
N GLY A 144 39.37 11.85 30.12
CA GLY A 144 39.78 11.71 31.53
C GLY A 144 38.90 10.80 32.39
N ASP A 145 37.87 10.14 31.84
CA ASP A 145 37.11 9.11 32.56
C ASP A 145 37.83 7.76 32.43
N GLY A 146 38.72 7.50 33.40
CA GLY A 146 39.49 6.26 33.52
C GLY A 146 38.86 5.23 34.45
N SER A 147 37.54 5.29 34.67
CA SER A 147 36.87 4.32 35.54
C SER A 147 37.10 2.87 35.05
N PRO A 148 37.23 1.88 35.97
CA PRO A 148 37.41 0.48 35.60
C PRO A 148 36.32 -0.06 34.69
N GLU A 149 35.11 0.51 34.81
CA GLU A 149 33.94 0.16 34.00
C GLU A 149 34.09 0.63 32.54
N VAL A 150 34.49 1.88 32.30
CA VAL A 150 34.74 2.40 30.94
C VAL A 150 35.91 1.68 30.28
N ALA A 151 36.94 1.31 31.04
CA ALA A 151 38.05 0.51 30.53
C ALA A 151 37.60 -0.90 30.10
N ALA A 152 36.75 -1.56 30.90
CA ALA A 152 36.20 -2.87 30.56
C ALA A 152 35.27 -2.80 29.33
N GLN A 153 34.43 -1.77 29.23
CA GLN A 153 33.55 -1.53 28.07
C GLN A 153 34.35 -1.27 26.80
N TYR A 154 35.39 -0.44 26.89
CA TYR A 154 36.28 -0.16 25.76
C TYR A 154 36.93 -1.44 25.22
N GLU A 155 37.53 -2.27 26.08
CA GLU A 155 38.14 -3.54 25.66
C GLU A 155 37.10 -4.53 25.11
N ALA A 156 35.90 -4.57 25.71
CA ALA A 156 34.80 -5.40 25.23
C ALA A 156 34.33 -5.01 23.82
N HIS A 157 34.14 -3.70 23.57
CA HIS A 157 33.77 -3.18 22.25
C HIS A 157 34.91 -3.34 21.23
N LYS A 158 36.17 -3.13 21.63
CA LYS A 158 37.34 -3.35 20.78
C LYS A 158 37.44 -4.81 20.34
N ALA A 159 37.30 -5.75 21.28
CA ALA A 159 37.26 -7.17 20.99
C ALA A 159 36.05 -7.53 20.11
N HIS A 160 34.91 -6.87 20.29
CA HIS A 160 33.71 -7.09 19.49
C HIS A 160 33.92 -6.69 18.03
N VAL A 161 34.39 -5.46 17.76
CA VAL A 161 34.67 -4.98 16.39
C VAL A 161 35.71 -5.86 15.69
N ARG A 162 36.77 -6.30 16.40
CA ARG A 162 37.76 -7.24 15.87
C ARG A 162 37.10 -8.54 15.40
N ARG A 163 36.23 -9.14 16.22
CA ARG A 163 35.50 -10.37 15.85
C ARG A 163 34.62 -10.16 14.63
N MET A 164 33.92 -9.02 14.56
CA MET A 164 33.09 -8.70 13.41
C MET A 164 33.95 -8.64 12.13
N ALA A 165 35.10 -7.97 12.17
CA ALA A 165 36.03 -7.90 11.03
C ALA A 165 36.52 -9.30 10.59
N THR A 166 36.85 -10.19 11.54
CA THR A 166 37.23 -11.58 11.25
C THR A 166 36.10 -12.36 10.58
N LEU A 167 34.87 -12.21 11.07
CA LEU A 167 33.70 -12.87 10.48
C LEU A 167 33.40 -12.36 9.06
N LEU A 168 33.58 -11.06 8.82
CA LEU A 168 33.42 -10.46 7.50
C LEU A 168 34.50 -10.97 6.52
N GLN A 169 35.72 -11.22 7.00
CA GLN A 169 36.81 -11.81 6.20
C GLN A 169 36.47 -13.22 5.74
N GLN A 170 35.92 -14.03 6.64
CA GLN A 170 35.47 -15.38 6.34
C GLN A 170 34.38 -15.35 5.26
N GLU A 171 33.41 -14.45 5.35
CA GLU A 171 32.36 -14.32 4.32
C GLU A 171 32.92 -13.91 2.96
N LEU A 172 33.77 -12.87 2.91
CA LEU A 172 34.37 -12.42 1.65
C LEU A 172 35.25 -13.51 1.02
N SER A 173 35.96 -14.30 1.82
CA SER A 173 36.75 -15.44 1.33
C SER A 173 35.88 -16.58 0.79
N GLN A 174 34.74 -16.88 1.42
CA GLN A 174 33.77 -17.86 0.92
C GLN A 174 33.09 -17.38 -0.38
N ALA A 175 32.69 -16.11 -0.44
CA ALA A 175 32.12 -15.50 -1.65
C ALA A 175 33.12 -15.53 -2.82
N ARG A 176 34.42 -15.31 -2.54
CA ARG A 176 35.51 -15.40 -3.51
C ARG A 176 35.65 -16.78 -4.13
N ALA A 177 35.38 -17.86 -3.38
CA ALA A 177 35.42 -19.23 -3.90
C ALA A 177 34.36 -19.48 -4.99
N ILE A 178 33.35 -18.62 -5.09
CA ILE A 178 32.21 -18.73 -5.99
C ILE A 178 32.26 -17.63 -7.08
N ALA A 179 33.14 -16.63 -6.96
CA ALA A 179 33.16 -15.45 -7.83
C ALA A 179 34.11 -15.58 -9.03
N ASN A 180 33.75 -14.96 -10.16
CA ASN A 180 34.61 -14.88 -11.34
C ASN A 180 35.84 -13.98 -11.11
N GLU A 181 36.96 -14.30 -11.79
CA GLU A 181 38.27 -13.67 -11.64
C GLU A 181 38.27 -12.13 -11.80
N LYS A 182 37.35 -11.59 -12.61
CA LYS A 182 37.15 -10.14 -12.80
C LYS A 182 36.64 -9.44 -11.52
N LEU A 183 35.64 -10.03 -10.85
CA LEU A 183 35.09 -9.49 -9.60
C LEU A 183 36.13 -9.50 -8.47
N ILE A 184 37.02 -10.49 -8.48
CA ILE A 184 38.10 -10.64 -7.50
C ILE A 184 39.12 -9.50 -7.65
N LYS A 185 39.48 -9.12 -8.88
CA LYS A 185 40.39 -7.99 -9.15
C LYS A 185 39.77 -6.65 -8.76
N GLU A 186 38.47 -6.46 -9.00
CA GLU A 186 37.76 -5.23 -8.64
C GLU A 186 37.71 -5.01 -7.12
N ARG A 187 37.72 -6.09 -6.31
CA ARG A 187 37.65 -6.04 -4.84
C ARG A 187 38.97 -6.29 -4.10
N ALA A 188 40.10 -6.30 -4.81
CA ALA A 188 41.41 -6.63 -4.21
C ALA A 188 41.80 -5.69 -3.04
N ARG A 189 41.48 -4.39 -3.15
CA ARG A 189 41.74 -3.40 -2.09
C ARG A 189 40.87 -3.64 -0.85
N GLU A 190 39.61 -4.03 -1.04
CA GLU A 190 38.68 -4.32 0.06
C GLU A 190 39.21 -5.49 0.90
N ILE A 191 39.78 -6.50 0.24
CA ILE A 191 40.39 -7.67 0.88
C ILE A 191 41.65 -7.30 1.65
N GLU A 192 42.49 -6.42 1.10
CA GLU A 192 43.70 -5.92 1.75
C GLU A 192 43.36 -5.09 3.01
N ASP A 193 42.42 -4.15 2.88
CA ASP A 193 41.92 -3.35 4.00
C ASP A 193 41.37 -4.25 5.12
N LEU A 194 40.60 -5.29 4.76
CA LEU A 194 40.10 -6.26 5.74
C LEU A 194 41.22 -7.09 6.38
N GLY A 195 42.23 -7.48 5.60
CA GLY A 195 43.41 -8.18 6.09
C GLY A 195 44.11 -7.39 7.19
N ARG A 196 44.29 -6.08 6.98
CA ARG A 196 44.83 -5.15 8.00
C ARG A 196 43.94 -5.09 9.24
N ALA A 197 42.62 -5.03 9.09
CA ALA A 197 41.68 -4.98 10.21
C ALA A 197 41.61 -6.29 11.01
N THR A 198 42.02 -7.42 10.43
CA THR A 198 42.09 -8.72 11.12
C THR A 198 43.45 -9.03 11.74
N ASP A 199 44.49 -8.30 11.37
CA ASP A 199 45.85 -8.50 11.83
C ASP A 199 46.02 -8.12 13.32
N ASP A 200 46.68 -8.99 14.07
CA ASP A 200 47.02 -8.78 15.47
C ASP A 200 47.86 -7.51 15.67
N ALA A 201 48.74 -7.19 14.71
CA ALA A 201 49.58 -6.01 14.77
C ALA A 201 48.77 -4.69 14.78
N PHE A 202 47.66 -4.64 14.02
CA PHE A 202 46.76 -3.49 14.01
C PHE A 202 46.13 -3.26 15.37
N TRP A 203 45.67 -4.33 16.03
CA TRP A 203 44.99 -4.22 17.33
C TRP A 203 45.95 -3.96 18.50
N GLN A 204 47.20 -4.44 18.42
CA GLN A 204 48.26 -4.10 19.37
C GLN A 204 48.65 -2.62 19.30
N GLY A 205 48.67 -2.03 18.12
CA GLY A 205 48.94 -0.60 17.91
C GLY A 205 47.71 0.31 17.98
N PHE A 206 46.50 -0.25 18.19
CA PHE A 206 45.25 0.49 18.07
C PHE A 206 45.16 1.68 19.03
N ASP A 207 45.65 1.49 20.27
CA ASP A 207 45.53 2.50 21.33
C ASP A 207 46.50 3.67 21.18
N ALA A 208 47.48 3.58 20.26
CA ALA A 208 48.40 4.66 19.95
C ALA A 208 47.73 5.80 19.15
N ASP A 209 46.76 5.47 18.30
CA ASP A 209 45.89 6.42 17.60
C ASP A 209 44.47 5.85 17.47
N PRO A 210 43.67 5.88 18.55
CA PRO A 210 42.34 5.27 18.54
C PRO A 210 41.40 5.91 17.51
N LEU A 211 41.46 7.23 17.34
CA LEU A 211 40.53 7.95 16.46
C LEU A 211 40.88 7.77 14.99
N GLY A 212 42.17 7.78 14.61
CA GLY A 212 42.59 7.51 13.24
C GLY A 212 42.35 6.05 12.85
N ASN A 213 42.57 5.10 13.75
CA ASN A 213 42.25 3.69 13.52
C ASN A 213 40.73 3.44 13.43
N LEU A 214 39.92 4.14 14.23
CA LEU A 214 38.45 4.12 14.09
C LEU A 214 38.01 4.68 12.74
N GLU A 215 38.59 5.80 12.29
CA GLU A 215 38.28 6.38 10.98
C GLU A 215 38.59 5.40 9.83
N PHE A 216 39.69 4.65 9.93
CA PHE A 216 39.98 3.56 8.99
C PHE A 216 38.89 2.49 9.00
N LEU A 217 38.49 2.00 10.18
CA LEU A 217 37.45 0.97 10.29
C LEU A 217 36.09 1.48 9.76
N GLU A 218 35.70 2.70 10.09
CA GLU A 218 34.45 3.33 9.64
C GLU A 218 34.41 3.55 8.13
N ASN A 219 35.50 4.02 7.52
CA ASN A 219 35.50 4.37 6.10
C ASN A 219 35.89 3.23 5.16
N ARG A 220 36.63 2.22 5.64
CA ARG A 220 37.17 1.13 4.81
C ARG A 220 36.54 -0.22 5.10
N ILE A 221 36.16 -0.50 6.35
CA ILE A 221 35.69 -1.83 6.77
C ILE A 221 34.17 -1.87 6.88
N ALA A 222 33.57 -0.91 7.59
CA ALA A 222 32.11 -0.89 7.78
C ALA A 222 31.32 -0.93 6.46
N PRO A 223 31.70 -0.18 5.38
CA PRO A 223 30.98 -0.21 4.10
C PRO A 223 31.06 -1.57 3.37
N GLN A 224 31.97 -2.45 3.79
CA GLN A 224 32.13 -3.80 3.21
C GLN A 224 31.15 -4.81 3.79
N SER A 225 30.46 -4.46 4.88
CA SER A 225 29.41 -5.32 5.44
C SER A 225 28.28 -5.51 4.43
N LEU A 226 27.91 -6.76 4.17
CA LEU A 226 26.82 -7.12 3.28
C LEU A 226 25.43 -6.95 3.92
N SER A 227 25.36 -6.57 5.20
CA SER A 227 24.11 -6.35 5.92
C SER A 227 23.44 -5.04 5.47
N ASN A 228 22.34 -5.19 4.71
CA ASN A 228 21.33 -4.19 4.33
C ASN A 228 21.81 -2.72 4.26
N ALA A 229 22.65 -2.39 3.26
CA ALA A 229 23.10 -1.02 3.03
C ALA A 229 21.95 -0.02 2.74
N PHE A 230 20.85 -0.50 2.15
CA PHE A 230 19.69 0.31 1.83
C PHE A 230 18.39 -0.48 1.91
N VAL A 231 17.33 0.19 2.36
CA VAL A 231 15.97 -0.33 2.33
C VAL A 231 15.10 0.63 1.54
N PHE A 232 14.26 0.09 0.66
CA PHE A 232 13.35 0.92 -0.12
C PHE A 232 12.17 1.38 0.72
N ILE A 233 12.01 2.69 0.83
CA ILE A 233 10.86 3.31 1.47
C ILE A 233 9.94 3.89 0.41
N ARG A 234 8.64 3.64 0.57
CA ARG A 234 7.60 4.33 -0.17
C ARG A 234 7.02 5.43 0.70
N TYR A 235 6.87 6.61 0.13
CA TYR A 235 6.43 7.77 0.89
C TYR A 235 5.59 8.75 0.09
N VAL A 236 4.83 9.56 0.82
CA VAL A 236 4.12 10.72 0.28
C VAL A 236 4.72 11.98 0.89
N GLY A 237 5.31 12.82 0.04
CA GLY A 237 5.63 14.20 0.35
C GLY A 237 4.36 15.04 0.34
N THR A 238 4.01 15.64 1.48
CA THR A 238 2.76 16.41 1.61
C THR A 238 2.86 17.46 2.71
N ASP A 239 1.87 18.35 2.78
CA ASP A 239 1.62 19.14 3.98
C ASP A 239 1.01 18.22 5.04
N LEU A 240 1.83 17.76 5.98
CA LEU A 240 1.45 16.77 7.01
C LEU A 240 0.28 17.23 7.89
N ASP A 241 0.15 18.54 8.15
CA ASP A 241 -0.96 19.08 8.93
C ASP A 241 -2.25 19.10 8.14
N SER A 242 -2.21 19.59 6.90
CA SER A 242 -3.36 19.57 6.00
C SER A 242 -3.81 18.14 5.69
N TYR A 243 -2.86 17.22 5.52
CA TYR A 243 -3.12 15.79 5.32
C TYR A 243 -3.88 15.20 6.52
N ARG A 244 -3.40 15.43 7.74
CA ARG A 244 -4.07 14.92 8.96
C ARG A 244 -5.50 15.44 9.14
N GLN A 245 -5.80 16.64 8.66
CA GLN A 245 -7.16 17.21 8.69
C GLN A 245 -8.06 16.68 7.56
N ALA A 246 -7.45 16.35 6.42
CA ALA A 246 -8.14 15.85 5.23
C ALA A 246 -8.47 14.35 5.33
N PHE A 247 -7.59 13.57 5.96
CA PHE A 247 -7.63 12.11 5.98
C PHE A 247 -7.85 11.57 7.39
N ASP A 248 -8.99 10.96 7.63
CA ASP A 248 -9.46 10.52 8.96
C ASP A 248 -8.92 9.16 9.41
N ARG A 249 -8.31 8.38 8.49
CA ARG A 249 -7.75 7.07 8.83
C ARG A 249 -6.35 7.12 9.40
N MET A 250 -5.64 8.22 9.22
CA MET A 250 -4.27 8.38 9.71
C MET A 250 -4.24 8.39 11.25
N ARG A 251 -3.41 7.53 11.84
CA ARG A 251 -3.13 7.51 13.28
C ARG A 251 -1.64 7.38 13.53
N ILE A 252 -1.11 8.23 14.40
CA ILE A 252 0.25 8.06 14.92
C ILE A 252 0.16 7.08 16.09
N VAL A 253 0.85 5.96 15.99
CA VAL A 253 0.79 4.88 16.99
C VAL A 253 1.89 4.97 18.03
N GLU A 254 3.02 5.55 17.64
CA GLU A 254 4.20 5.68 18.45
C GLU A 254 4.92 6.96 18.04
N GLY A 255 5.45 7.70 19.01
CA GLY A 255 6.08 9.01 18.79
C GLY A 255 5.10 10.17 18.78
N SER A 256 5.40 11.20 17.98
CA SER A 256 4.68 12.48 17.93
C SER A 256 4.44 12.93 16.50
N ALA A 257 3.53 13.88 16.30
CA ALA A 257 3.37 14.53 15.00
C ALA A 257 4.61 15.38 14.68
N VAL A 258 4.96 15.47 13.41
CA VAL A 258 5.95 16.45 12.94
C VAL A 258 5.40 17.85 13.25
N PRO A 259 6.13 18.71 13.97
CA PRO A 259 5.67 20.06 14.26
C PRO A 259 5.43 20.86 12.97
N LYS A 260 4.45 21.77 13.01
CA LYS A 260 4.05 22.56 11.84
C LYS A 260 5.25 23.28 11.21
N GLY A 261 5.42 23.09 9.91
CA GLY A 261 6.48 23.72 9.12
C GLY A 261 7.89 23.17 9.38
N GLN A 262 8.06 22.14 10.22
CA GLN A 262 9.36 21.49 10.39
C GLN A 262 9.52 20.32 9.42
N ARG A 263 10.78 20.06 9.05
CA ARG A 263 11.14 18.89 8.25
C ARG A 263 11.07 17.62 9.10
N GLY A 264 10.57 16.54 8.52
CA GLY A 264 10.45 15.27 9.24
C GLY A 264 9.70 14.20 8.49
N ILE A 265 9.79 12.98 9.01
CA ILE A 265 9.11 11.81 8.46
C ILE A 265 8.38 11.01 9.54
N LEU A 266 7.21 10.51 9.18
CA LEU A 266 6.46 9.48 9.90
C LEU A 266 6.56 8.18 9.09
N LEU A 267 7.15 7.14 9.69
CA LEU A 267 7.35 5.87 9.01
C LEU A 267 6.09 5.01 9.09
N GLY A 268 5.69 4.35 8.01
CA GLY A 268 4.60 3.38 8.05
C GLY A 268 4.90 2.29 9.07
N LYS A 269 3.95 1.98 9.97
CA LYS A 269 4.19 0.98 11.02
C LYS A 269 4.40 -0.40 10.42
N LEU A 270 3.60 -0.79 9.42
CA LEU A 270 3.80 -2.05 8.70
C LEU A 270 5.17 -2.08 7.99
N TYR A 271 5.60 -0.96 7.42
CA TYR A 271 6.94 -0.85 6.85
C TYR A 271 8.02 -1.10 7.91
N ALA A 272 7.87 -0.55 9.11
CA ALA A 272 8.81 -0.82 10.20
C ALA A 272 8.82 -2.29 10.63
N GLU A 273 7.65 -2.91 10.78
CA GLU A 273 7.52 -4.33 11.13
C GLU A 273 8.10 -5.26 10.06
N ASP A 274 7.88 -4.94 8.78
CA ASP A 274 8.30 -5.78 7.66
C ASP A 274 9.75 -5.56 7.26
N TRP A 275 10.28 -4.34 7.38
CA TRP A 275 11.57 -4.01 6.77
C TRP A 275 12.63 -3.49 7.74
N LEU A 276 12.23 -2.89 8.86
CA LEU A 276 13.16 -2.32 9.84
C LEU A 276 13.33 -3.20 11.08
N LYS A 277 12.44 -4.18 11.28
CA LYS A 277 12.50 -5.11 12.39
C LYS A 277 13.50 -6.23 12.15
N LEU A 278 14.15 -6.68 13.22
CA LEU A 278 15.03 -7.84 13.21
C LEU A 278 14.33 -9.06 12.58
N LYS A 279 14.95 -9.66 11.57
CA LYS A 279 14.36 -10.74 10.76
C LYS A 279 13.81 -11.90 11.60
N THR A 280 14.54 -12.28 12.65
CA THR A 280 14.14 -13.35 13.58
C THR A 280 12.88 -13.00 14.36
N ALA A 281 12.80 -11.78 14.89
CA ALA A 281 11.62 -11.28 15.60
C ALA A 281 10.40 -11.19 14.67
N ARG A 282 10.58 -10.66 13.46
CA ARG A 282 9.53 -10.59 12.43
C ARG A 282 8.95 -11.97 12.10
N ARG A 283 9.79 -12.99 11.92
CA ARG A 283 9.33 -14.38 11.70
C ARG A 283 8.56 -14.94 12.88
N LEU A 284 9.03 -14.70 14.11
CA LEU A 284 8.28 -15.10 15.32
C LEU A 284 6.90 -14.47 15.35
N ASP A 285 6.78 -13.18 15.03
CA ASP A 285 5.48 -12.52 15.01
C ASP A 285 4.56 -13.07 13.92
N ARG A 286 5.08 -13.35 12.72
CA ARG A 286 4.30 -13.95 11.63
C ARG A 286 3.83 -15.37 11.99
N ILE A 287 4.65 -16.17 12.68
CA ILE A 287 4.22 -17.49 13.20
C ILE A 287 3.12 -17.31 14.24
N ARG A 288 3.29 -16.38 15.20
CA ARG A 288 2.28 -16.09 16.22
C ARG A 288 0.96 -15.66 15.60
N GLU A 289 1.03 -14.74 14.62
CA GLU A 289 -0.12 -14.23 13.89
C GLU A 289 -0.86 -15.35 13.16
N ALA A 290 -0.14 -16.21 12.44
CA ALA A 290 -0.71 -17.37 11.75
C ALA A 290 -1.41 -18.35 12.69
N ARG A 291 -0.84 -18.61 13.87
CA ARG A 291 -1.45 -19.48 14.89
C ARG A 291 -2.69 -18.84 15.52
N VAL A 292 -2.60 -17.57 15.89
CA VAL A 292 -3.66 -16.88 16.65
C VAL A 292 -4.83 -16.47 15.76
N LEU A 293 -4.56 -15.89 14.59
CA LEU A 293 -5.60 -15.31 13.72
C LEU A 293 -6.09 -16.28 12.65
N HIS A 294 -5.22 -17.17 12.17
CA HIS A 294 -5.57 -18.11 11.09
C HIS A 294 -5.72 -19.54 11.58
N HIS A 295 -5.59 -19.79 12.89
CA HIS A 295 -5.69 -21.11 13.53
C HIS A 295 -4.79 -22.17 12.87
N LYS A 296 -3.67 -21.75 12.28
CA LYS A 296 -2.69 -22.64 11.66
C LYS A 296 -1.87 -23.35 12.73
N ARG A 297 -1.40 -24.56 12.43
CA ARG A 297 -0.51 -25.34 13.29
C ARG A 297 0.86 -25.45 12.65
N ILE A 298 1.93 -25.30 13.44
CA ILE A 298 3.32 -25.39 12.98
C ILE A 298 3.56 -26.79 12.39
N ALA A 299 3.01 -27.84 13.00
CA ALA A 299 3.17 -29.20 12.50
C ALA A 299 2.51 -29.45 11.12
N ALA A 300 1.56 -28.62 10.69
CA ALA A 300 0.73 -28.84 9.50
C ALA A 300 0.99 -27.83 8.35
N ASP A 301 1.79 -26.79 8.58
CA ASP A 301 2.01 -25.71 7.62
C ASP A 301 3.50 -25.61 7.25
N GLU A 302 3.83 -25.88 5.99
CA GLU A 302 5.22 -25.90 5.49
C GLU A 302 5.93 -24.54 5.62
N GLU A 303 5.18 -23.43 5.51
CA GLU A 303 5.75 -22.09 5.64
C GLU A 303 6.15 -21.80 7.09
N LEU A 304 5.31 -22.18 8.05
CA LEU A 304 5.65 -22.06 9.48
C LEU A 304 6.88 -22.90 9.83
N GLN A 305 6.96 -24.13 9.33
CA GLN A 305 8.13 -25.00 9.53
C GLN A 305 9.41 -24.39 8.95
N ARG A 306 9.30 -23.80 7.75
CA ARG A 306 10.41 -23.08 7.12
C ARG A 306 10.88 -21.92 7.99
N TRP A 307 9.98 -21.09 8.51
CA TRP A 307 10.36 -19.96 9.38
C TRP A 307 10.99 -20.40 10.70
N VAL A 308 10.51 -21.49 11.31
CA VAL A 308 11.15 -22.08 12.50
C VAL A 308 12.59 -22.51 12.18
N LYS A 309 12.80 -23.25 11.08
CA LYS A 309 14.14 -23.67 10.63
C LYS A 309 15.05 -22.50 10.29
N GLU A 310 14.52 -21.46 9.64
CA GLU A 310 15.27 -20.23 9.35
C GLU A 310 15.69 -19.51 10.63
N ASN A 311 14.86 -19.48 11.67
CA ASN A 311 15.20 -18.88 12.96
C ASN A 311 16.30 -19.68 13.70
N GLN A 312 16.27 -21.01 13.62
CA GLN A 312 17.32 -21.86 14.18
C GLN A 312 18.68 -21.66 13.47
N THR A 313 18.67 -21.49 12.15
CA THR A 313 19.90 -21.42 11.34
C THR A 313 20.48 -20.00 11.24
N GLN A 314 19.65 -18.96 11.38
CA GLN A 314 20.05 -17.55 11.17
C GLN A 314 20.24 -16.76 12.47
N THR A 315 20.77 -17.39 13.52
CA THR A 315 21.07 -16.77 14.82
C THR A 315 22.25 -15.80 14.80
N ARG A 316 23.06 -15.81 13.74
CA ARG A 316 24.25 -14.97 13.58
C ARG A 316 23.98 -13.48 13.76
N SER A 317 22.86 -12.97 13.23
CA SER A 317 22.50 -11.54 13.37
C SER A 317 22.33 -11.10 14.82
N ILE A 318 21.84 -11.99 15.69
CA ILE A 318 21.71 -11.77 17.13
C ILE A 318 23.08 -11.78 17.79
N LEU A 319 23.91 -12.78 17.47
CA LEU A 319 25.25 -12.92 18.03
C LEU A 319 26.16 -11.73 17.67
N LEU A 320 26.01 -11.16 16.47
CA LEU A 320 26.75 -9.99 16.01
C LEU A 320 26.34 -8.70 16.71
N GLN A 321 25.15 -8.61 17.32
CA GLN A 321 24.72 -7.41 18.05
C GLN A 321 25.19 -7.40 19.51
N LEU A 322 25.49 -8.57 20.07
CA LEU A 322 25.84 -8.73 21.48
C LEU A 322 27.36 -8.60 21.67
N ASP A 323 27.77 -7.56 22.38
CA ASP A 323 29.14 -7.46 22.91
C ASP A 323 29.40 -8.58 23.95
N PRO A 324 30.66 -8.87 24.35
CA PRO A 324 30.96 -9.95 25.29
C PRO A 324 30.18 -9.88 26.61
N ILE A 325 29.94 -8.66 27.12
CA ILE A 325 29.24 -8.43 28.39
C ILE A 325 27.75 -8.76 28.19
N GLN A 326 27.14 -8.21 27.14
CA GLN A 326 25.75 -8.49 26.79
C GLN A 326 25.51 -9.96 26.45
N ALA A 327 26.47 -10.62 25.79
CA ALA A 327 26.41 -12.04 25.48
C ALA A 327 26.36 -12.89 26.75
N GLN A 328 27.17 -12.55 27.77
CA GLN A 328 27.12 -13.24 29.06
C GLN A 328 25.78 -13.05 29.77
N VAL A 329 25.26 -11.81 29.81
CA VAL A 329 23.93 -11.52 30.38
C VAL A 329 22.83 -12.29 29.63
N ALA A 330 22.91 -12.36 28.31
CA ALA A 330 21.96 -13.12 27.49
C ALA A 330 22.02 -14.61 27.81
N THR A 331 23.21 -15.20 27.93
CA THR A 331 23.40 -16.61 28.31
C THR A 331 22.77 -16.89 29.67
N GLU A 332 23.04 -16.07 30.69
CA GLU A 332 22.51 -16.27 32.04
C GLU A 332 20.97 -16.19 32.07
N ARG A 333 20.38 -15.18 31.39
CA ARG A 333 18.93 -15.02 31.29
C ARG A 333 18.27 -16.21 30.57
N LEU A 334 18.83 -16.61 29.43
CA LEU A 334 18.29 -17.75 28.65
C LEU A 334 18.45 -19.06 29.41
N GLN A 335 19.58 -19.31 30.06
CA GLN A 335 19.80 -20.51 30.86
C GLN A 335 18.80 -20.60 32.02
N LYS A 336 18.52 -19.48 32.69
CA LYS A 336 17.50 -19.41 33.74
C LYS A 336 16.09 -19.68 33.19
N ALA A 337 15.71 -19.01 32.09
CA ALA A 337 14.36 -19.09 31.54
C ALA A 337 14.04 -20.46 30.86
N LEU A 338 15.04 -21.07 30.22
CA LEU A 338 14.90 -22.34 29.51
C LEU A 338 15.17 -23.56 30.39
N ARG A 339 16.25 -23.52 31.18
CA ARG A 339 16.80 -24.68 31.91
C ARG A 339 16.69 -24.57 33.44
N GLY A 340 16.05 -23.53 33.97
CA GLY A 340 15.82 -23.38 35.40
C GLY A 340 17.08 -23.12 36.25
N GLY A 341 18.17 -22.65 35.63
CA GLY A 341 19.39 -22.23 36.35
C GLY A 341 20.40 -23.35 36.67
N ALA A 342 20.28 -24.54 36.05
CA ALA A 342 21.31 -25.56 36.17
C ALA A 342 22.59 -25.14 35.40
N SER A 343 23.67 -24.89 36.13
CA SER A 343 24.96 -24.43 35.61
C SER A 343 25.69 -25.53 34.83
N SER A 344 25.92 -25.31 33.54
CA SER A 344 26.98 -25.99 32.77
C SER A 344 28.30 -25.23 32.95
N ARG A 345 29.42 -25.95 33.02
CA ARG A 345 30.74 -25.44 33.45
C ARG A 345 31.54 -24.69 32.36
N ALA A 346 30.91 -24.24 31.29
CA ALA A 346 31.60 -23.57 30.19
C ALA A 346 30.79 -22.39 29.62
N ALA A 347 30.80 -21.27 30.34
CA ALA A 347 30.27 -19.98 29.87
C ALA A 347 31.10 -19.51 28.66
N GLY A 348 30.67 -19.88 27.46
CA GLY A 348 31.33 -19.57 26.19
C GLY A 348 30.31 -19.26 25.08
N GLN A 349 30.76 -18.70 23.95
CA GLN A 349 29.88 -18.34 22.82
C GLN A 349 29.15 -19.54 22.21
N ASP A 350 29.76 -20.73 22.26
CA ASP A 350 29.11 -21.99 21.84
C ASP A 350 27.86 -22.27 22.69
N GLU A 351 27.89 -21.96 23.99
CA GLU A 351 26.73 -22.12 24.87
C GLU A 351 25.60 -21.15 24.52
N LEU A 352 25.92 -19.88 24.18
CA LEU A 352 24.90 -18.92 23.75
C LEU A 352 24.27 -19.34 22.42
N HIS A 353 25.08 -19.80 21.45
CA HIS A 353 24.56 -20.29 20.18
C HIS A 353 23.59 -21.47 20.39
N ASP A 354 23.98 -22.45 21.22
CA ASP A 354 23.15 -23.60 21.54
C ASP A 354 21.85 -23.21 22.24
N LEU A 355 21.89 -22.27 23.18
CA LEU A 355 20.70 -21.73 23.86
C LEU A 355 19.76 -21.00 22.89
N LEU A 356 20.29 -20.27 21.91
CA LEU A 356 19.49 -19.63 20.87
C LEU A 356 18.82 -20.67 19.96
N VAL A 357 19.55 -21.71 19.55
CA VAL A 357 18.97 -22.82 18.76
C VAL A 357 17.87 -23.52 19.58
N GLU A 358 18.09 -23.75 20.87
CA GLU A 358 17.08 -24.32 21.77
C GLU A 358 15.86 -23.42 21.91
N LEU A 359 16.05 -22.11 22.05
CA LEU A 359 14.97 -21.12 22.12
C LEU A 359 14.09 -21.15 20.86
N PHE A 360 14.71 -21.22 19.68
CA PHE A 360 14.00 -21.21 18.39
C PHE A 360 13.51 -22.58 17.94
N THR A 361 13.82 -23.65 18.68
CA THR A 361 13.24 -24.98 18.45
C THR A 361 11.83 -25.01 19.00
N THR A 362 10.90 -24.46 18.22
CA THR A 362 9.51 -24.29 18.62
C THR A 362 8.55 -25.25 17.92
N ASP A 363 7.55 -25.71 18.66
CA ASP A 363 6.41 -26.51 18.19
C ASP A 363 5.07 -25.91 18.66
N ASP A 364 3.96 -26.54 18.28
CA ASP A 364 2.63 -26.05 18.65
C ASP A 364 2.38 -25.94 20.16
N ALA A 365 3.08 -26.73 20.99
CA ALA A 365 2.89 -26.78 22.44
C ALA A 365 3.76 -25.77 23.19
N ASN A 366 4.96 -25.50 22.70
CA ASN A 366 5.96 -24.68 23.40
C ASN A 366 6.11 -23.26 22.84
N PHE A 367 5.55 -22.97 21.65
CA PHE A 367 5.78 -21.71 20.94
C PHE A 367 5.46 -20.48 21.78
N ASP A 368 4.30 -20.43 22.42
CA ASP A 368 3.85 -19.23 23.15
C ASP A 368 4.78 -18.90 24.32
N ARG A 369 5.30 -19.92 25.01
CA ARG A 369 6.31 -19.76 26.06
C ARG A 369 7.65 -19.27 25.49
N ARG A 370 8.14 -19.90 24.43
CA ARG A 370 9.44 -19.53 23.81
C ARG A 370 9.38 -18.12 23.19
N TYR A 371 8.24 -17.74 22.62
CA TYR A 371 7.95 -16.40 22.13
C TYR A 371 8.04 -15.36 23.24
N ALA A 372 7.40 -15.62 24.40
CA ALA A 372 7.48 -14.73 25.56
C ALA A 372 8.93 -14.57 26.05
N ILE A 373 9.67 -15.67 26.18
CA ILE A 373 11.08 -15.65 26.61
C ILE A 373 11.94 -14.81 25.66
N PHE A 374 11.74 -14.91 24.35
CA PHE A 374 12.47 -14.08 23.38
C PHE A 374 12.25 -12.58 23.65
N TYR A 375 10.99 -12.15 23.82
CA TYR A 375 10.66 -10.74 23.99
C TYR A 375 10.98 -10.18 25.39
N GLU A 376 10.90 -11.01 26.42
CA GLU A 376 11.14 -10.60 27.81
C GLU A 376 12.65 -10.60 28.15
N GLU A 377 13.38 -11.62 27.72
CA GLU A 377 14.75 -11.85 28.20
C GLU A 377 15.81 -11.36 27.21
N LEU A 378 15.62 -11.64 25.91
CA LEU A 378 16.62 -11.39 24.88
C LEU A 378 16.41 -10.07 24.14
N ALA A 379 15.18 -9.77 23.74
CA ALA A 379 14.86 -8.58 22.96
C ALA A 379 15.32 -7.24 23.59
N PRO A 380 15.30 -7.03 24.92
CA PRO A 380 15.81 -5.79 25.53
C PRO A 380 17.32 -5.59 25.36
N LEU A 381 18.08 -6.65 25.05
CA LEU A 381 19.51 -6.58 24.79
C LEU A 381 19.82 -6.34 23.30
N LEU A 382 18.82 -6.44 22.43
CA LEU A 382 18.96 -6.37 20.98
C LEU A 382 18.43 -5.06 20.41
N GLN A 383 18.98 -4.66 19.27
CA GLN A 383 18.37 -3.63 18.45
C GLN A 383 17.25 -4.25 17.61
N LEU A 384 16.04 -4.27 18.19
CA LEU A 384 14.86 -4.83 17.51
C LEU A 384 14.49 -4.10 16.22
N TYR A 385 14.61 -2.77 16.21
CA TYR A 385 14.33 -1.94 15.05
C TYR A 385 15.59 -1.17 14.66
N MET A 386 15.93 -1.21 13.37
CA MET A 386 17.08 -0.50 12.81
C MET A 386 16.94 1.02 12.97
N VAL A 387 15.71 1.53 13.02
CA VAL A 387 15.39 2.94 13.19
C VAL A 387 14.40 3.10 14.33
N ARG A 388 14.66 4.06 15.23
CA ARG A 388 13.81 4.41 16.37
C ARG A 388 13.26 5.83 16.23
N VAL A 389 12.22 6.12 17.00
CA VAL A 389 11.71 7.48 17.12
C VAL A 389 12.78 8.40 17.69
N GLY A 390 13.02 9.52 17.02
CA GLY A 390 14.05 10.49 17.35
C GLY A 390 15.33 10.36 16.52
N ASP A 391 15.56 9.22 15.87
CA ASP A 391 16.72 9.01 15.00
C ASP A 391 16.64 9.92 13.77
N THR A 392 17.80 10.31 13.23
CA THR A 392 17.89 11.02 11.95
C THR A 392 18.36 10.03 10.89
N ILE A 393 17.54 9.83 9.86
CA ILE A 393 17.83 8.91 8.76
C ILE A 393 18.19 9.68 7.50
N THR A 394 19.14 9.15 6.71
CA THR A 394 19.44 9.69 5.39
C THR A 394 18.57 8.99 4.35
N ILE A 395 17.73 9.77 3.68
CA ILE A 395 16.92 9.32 2.55
C ILE A 395 17.64 9.73 1.27
N LYS A 396 17.81 8.80 0.34
CA LYS A 396 18.44 9.01 -0.96
C LYS A 396 17.48 8.63 -2.07
N ALA A 397 17.29 9.52 -3.04
CA ALA A 397 16.42 9.29 -4.18
C ALA A 397 17.08 9.81 -5.46
N PRO A 398 16.87 9.15 -6.62
CA PRO A 398 17.21 9.74 -7.90
C PRO A 398 16.27 10.91 -8.18
N SER A 399 16.82 12.11 -8.38
CA SER A 399 16.08 13.28 -8.85
C SER A 399 15.54 13.07 -10.27
N LYS A 400 14.61 13.93 -10.72
CA LYS A 400 14.13 13.94 -12.12
C LYS A 400 15.27 14.09 -13.15
N SER A 401 16.35 14.78 -12.78
CA SER A 401 17.55 14.95 -13.62
C SER A 401 18.50 13.73 -13.63
N GLY A 402 18.21 12.68 -12.85
CA GLY A 402 19.04 11.48 -12.75
C GLY A 402 20.18 11.57 -11.73
N TYR A 403 20.40 12.72 -11.09
CA TYR A 403 21.36 12.86 -9.98
C TYR A 403 20.77 12.30 -8.68
N MET A 404 21.60 11.65 -7.87
CA MET A 404 21.21 11.22 -6.53
C MET A 404 21.12 12.43 -5.59
N SER A 405 19.92 12.69 -5.07
CA SER A 405 19.70 13.66 -4.00
C SER A 405 19.64 12.93 -2.66
N SER A 406 20.08 13.59 -1.59
CA SER A 406 20.03 13.06 -0.22
C SER A 406 19.53 14.10 0.75
N VAL A 407 18.65 13.70 1.65
CA VAL A 407 18.12 14.56 2.73
C VAL A 407 18.17 13.79 4.04
N ASN A 408 18.62 14.47 5.10
CA ASN A 408 18.63 13.94 6.46
C ASN A 408 17.34 14.36 7.18
N LEU A 409 16.53 13.40 7.59
CA LEU A 409 15.24 13.65 8.24
C LEU A 409 15.14 12.98 9.59
N LYS A 410 14.60 13.72 10.56
CA LYS A 410 14.25 13.19 11.87
C LYS A 410 12.98 12.34 11.77
N VAL A 411 13.02 11.16 12.37
CA VAL A 411 11.87 10.27 12.51
C VAL A 411 11.07 10.69 13.73
N TYR A 412 9.87 11.23 13.51
CA TYR A 412 9.02 11.73 14.61
C TYR A 412 8.11 10.66 15.22
N GLY A 413 7.80 9.61 14.45
CA GLY A 413 6.91 8.55 14.89
C GLY A 413 6.59 7.54 13.80
N PHE A 414 5.76 6.57 14.17
CA PHE A 414 5.19 5.58 13.26
C PHE A 414 3.71 5.86 13.01
N VAL A 415 3.28 5.73 11.76
CA VAL A 415 1.91 5.98 11.30
C VAL A 415 1.23 4.69 10.85
N GLU A 416 -0.05 4.57 11.16
CA GLU A 416 -0.96 3.53 10.66
C GLU A 416 -2.17 4.18 9.99
N PHE A 417 -2.80 3.43 9.09
CA PHE A 417 -4.08 3.78 8.51
C PHE A 417 -5.14 2.82 9.02
N ARG A 418 -6.15 3.35 9.72
CA ARG A 418 -7.22 2.55 10.32
C ARG A 418 -7.90 1.67 9.28
N GLY A 419 -8.02 0.37 9.55
CA GLY A 419 -8.59 -0.63 8.65
C GLY A 419 -7.71 -0.98 7.44
N LEU A 420 -6.44 -0.54 7.44
CA LEU A 420 -5.42 -0.80 6.42
C LEU A 420 -4.05 -1.15 7.01
N GLU A 421 -3.99 -1.42 8.32
CA GLU A 421 -2.78 -1.64 9.09
C GLU A 421 -1.95 -2.80 8.54
N LYS A 422 -2.60 -3.82 8.00
CA LYS A 422 -1.97 -5.02 7.42
C LYS A 422 -1.88 -5.00 5.89
N SER A 423 -2.29 -3.90 5.25
CA SER A 423 -2.26 -3.81 3.81
C SER A 423 -0.87 -3.43 3.32
N THR A 424 -0.26 -4.26 2.48
CA THR A 424 0.99 -3.93 1.78
C THR A 424 0.84 -2.81 0.74
N LEU A 425 -0.38 -2.40 0.41
CA LEU A 425 -0.63 -1.25 -0.47
C LEU A 425 -0.57 0.09 0.28
N ALA A 426 -1.15 0.16 1.48
CA ALA A 426 -1.30 1.41 2.24
C ALA A 426 -0.53 1.43 3.56
N GLY A 427 -0.46 0.32 4.30
CA GLY A 427 0.18 0.23 5.61
C GLY A 427 1.70 0.46 5.58
N ILE A 428 2.34 0.19 4.44
CA ILE A 428 3.77 0.48 4.25
C ILE A 428 4.06 1.95 3.91
N MET A 429 3.03 2.75 3.61
CA MET A 429 3.19 4.12 3.17
C MET A 429 3.69 5.00 4.31
N SER A 430 4.81 5.69 4.07
CA SER A 430 5.36 6.69 5.00
C SER A 430 4.95 8.09 4.58
N LEU A 431 4.94 9.04 5.52
CA LEU A 431 4.56 10.43 5.25
C LEU A 431 5.74 11.33 5.55
N MET A 432 6.13 12.18 4.61
CA MET A 432 7.17 13.19 4.81
C MET A 432 6.66 14.57 4.45
N ASP A 433 7.33 15.60 4.97
CA ASP A 433 7.00 16.96 4.61
C ASP A 433 7.28 17.25 3.12
N ILE A 434 6.48 18.13 2.52
CA ILE A 434 6.56 18.46 1.10
C ILE A 434 7.88 19.11 0.71
N VAL A 435 8.54 19.84 1.61
CA VAL A 435 9.79 20.56 1.33
C VAL A 435 10.93 19.56 1.15
N SER A 436 11.03 18.59 2.05
CA SER A 436 11.99 17.50 1.96
C SER A 436 11.77 16.63 0.72
N TRP A 437 10.51 16.36 0.34
CA TRP A 437 10.21 15.69 -0.92
C TRP A 437 10.70 16.50 -2.13
N ARG A 438 10.46 17.83 -2.19
CA ARG A 438 10.94 18.69 -3.28
C ARG A 438 12.48 18.65 -3.39
N ASP A 439 13.17 18.66 -2.26
CA ASP A 439 14.64 18.55 -2.21
C ASP A 439 15.14 17.20 -2.76
N LEU A 440 14.47 16.10 -2.41
CA LEU A 440 14.78 14.76 -2.92
C LEU A 440 14.50 14.63 -4.42
N TYR A 441 13.37 15.16 -4.86
CA TYR A 441 12.97 15.09 -6.26
C TYR A 441 13.85 15.97 -7.18
N GLY A 442 14.58 16.93 -6.60
CA GLY A 442 15.54 17.78 -7.29
C GLY A 442 14.99 19.14 -7.71
N TYR A 443 13.92 19.61 -7.08
CA TYR A 443 13.44 20.98 -7.28
C TYR A 443 14.26 21.98 -6.48
N LEU A 444 14.45 23.17 -7.07
CA LEU A 444 15.18 24.26 -6.43
C LEU A 444 14.29 24.86 -5.33
N THR A 445 14.53 24.46 -4.09
CA THR A 445 13.95 25.14 -2.92
C THR A 445 14.51 26.56 -2.81
N VAL A 446 13.78 27.46 -2.14
CA VAL A 446 14.25 28.83 -1.86
C VAL A 446 15.63 28.78 -1.17
N GLU A 447 15.85 27.77 -0.32
CA GLU A 447 17.13 27.54 0.34
C GLU A 447 18.24 27.16 -0.63
N LYS A 448 18.06 26.15 -1.48
CA LYS A 448 19.08 25.77 -2.46
C LYS A 448 19.37 26.90 -3.44
N ALA A 449 18.37 27.68 -3.82
CA ALA A 449 18.56 28.88 -4.64
C ALA A 449 19.47 29.91 -3.95
N ALA A 450 19.22 30.18 -2.66
CA ALA A 450 20.03 31.09 -1.86
C ALA A 450 21.45 30.54 -1.60
N GLU A 451 21.58 29.24 -1.32
CA GLU A 451 22.87 28.57 -1.14
C GLU A 451 23.70 28.59 -2.43
N ILE A 452 23.09 28.23 -3.58
CA ILE A 452 23.75 28.34 -4.89
C ILE A 452 24.17 29.78 -5.14
N HIS A 453 23.35 30.77 -4.80
CA HIS A 453 23.71 32.17 -4.95
C HIS A 453 24.88 32.57 -4.04
N ALA A 454 24.91 32.13 -2.79
CA ALA A 454 26.00 32.37 -1.85
C ALA A 454 27.30 31.68 -2.30
N ILE A 455 27.22 30.43 -2.78
CA ILE A 455 28.36 29.70 -3.34
C ILE A 455 28.88 30.41 -4.59
N LYS A 456 28.00 30.87 -5.49
CA LYS A 456 28.38 31.64 -6.69
C LYS A 456 29.11 32.92 -6.30
N GLN A 457 28.59 33.67 -5.32
CA GLN A 457 29.24 34.89 -4.81
C GLN A 457 30.61 34.58 -4.19
N GLY A 458 30.73 33.51 -3.38
CA GLY A 458 31.99 33.10 -2.75
C GLY A 458 33.03 32.53 -3.73
N ALA A 459 32.58 31.89 -4.81
CA ALA A 459 33.43 31.35 -5.88
C ALA A 459 33.82 32.40 -6.94
N GLY A 460 33.28 33.62 -6.86
CA GLY A 460 33.48 34.66 -7.87
C GLY A 460 32.87 34.32 -9.23
N ALA A 461 31.91 33.39 -9.27
CA ALA A 461 31.26 32.94 -10.50
C ALA A 461 30.29 34.02 -11.02
N ARG A 462 30.44 34.42 -12.28
CA ARG A 462 29.53 35.36 -12.96
C ARG A 462 28.53 34.57 -13.81
N ASP A 463 27.24 34.90 -13.69
CA ASP A 463 26.21 34.35 -14.57
C ASP A 463 26.28 35.08 -15.90
N VAL A 464 26.74 34.38 -16.94
CA VAL A 464 26.76 34.88 -18.31
C VAL A 464 25.48 34.41 -19.00
N SER A 465 24.68 35.35 -19.50
CA SER A 465 23.48 35.00 -20.26
C SER A 465 23.85 34.27 -21.54
N ARG A 466 22.95 33.41 -22.04
CA ARG A 466 23.24 32.58 -23.23
C ARG A 466 23.60 33.43 -24.45
N GLU A 467 23.03 34.62 -24.55
CA GLU A 467 23.28 35.57 -25.63
C GLU A 467 24.68 36.19 -25.56
N ASN A 468 25.26 36.30 -24.37
CA ASN A 468 26.58 36.90 -24.12
C ASN A 468 27.67 35.83 -23.87
N ALA A 469 27.29 34.55 -23.81
CA ALA A 469 28.19 33.44 -23.49
C ALA A 469 29.36 33.31 -24.47
N GLU A 470 29.10 33.51 -25.77
CA GLU A 470 30.12 33.41 -26.81
C GLU A 470 31.15 34.55 -26.73
N GLY A 471 30.69 35.78 -26.47
CA GLY A 471 31.56 36.95 -26.31
C GLY A 471 32.45 36.90 -25.06
N GLU A 472 31.94 36.36 -23.95
CA GLU A 472 32.73 36.23 -22.72
C GLU A 472 33.70 35.03 -22.75
N LEU A 473 33.31 33.91 -23.38
CA LEU A 473 34.19 32.73 -23.48
C LEU A 473 35.26 32.87 -24.57
N PHE A 474 34.97 33.59 -25.66
CA PHE A 474 35.82 33.59 -26.86
C PHE A 474 36.19 35.00 -27.39
N GLY A 475 35.63 36.08 -26.83
CA GLY A 475 35.83 37.46 -27.33
C GLY A 475 37.05 38.20 -26.77
N GLY A 476 37.73 37.68 -25.76
CA GLY A 476 38.94 38.29 -25.19
C GLY A 476 40.23 37.76 -25.83
N SER A 477 41.12 38.64 -26.29
CA SER A 477 42.47 38.29 -26.82
C SER A 477 43.49 37.95 -25.73
N THR A 478 43.05 37.64 -24.52
CA THR A 478 43.91 37.16 -23.43
C THR A 478 43.69 35.66 -23.30
N PRO A 479 44.72 34.81 -23.37
CA PRO A 479 44.54 33.38 -23.15
C PRO A 479 43.88 33.19 -21.78
N ALA A 480 42.68 32.62 -21.74
CA ALA A 480 41.98 32.20 -20.53
C ALA A 480 42.68 30.97 -19.92
N ALA A 481 43.98 31.14 -19.65
CA ALA A 481 44.86 30.17 -19.02
C ALA A 481 45.90 30.92 -18.20
N ASP A 482 45.48 31.94 -17.44
CA ASP A 482 46.07 32.05 -16.12
C ASP A 482 45.71 30.75 -15.42
N ARG A 483 46.73 29.92 -15.24
CA ARG A 483 46.63 28.61 -14.60
C ARG A 483 45.68 28.76 -13.43
N ALA A 484 44.44 28.26 -13.61
CA ALA A 484 43.65 27.88 -12.47
C ALA A 484 44.58 26.92 -11.73
N ARG A 485 45.19 27.40 -10.63
CA ARG A 485 45.75 26.49 -9.65
C ARG A 485 44.63 25.50 -9.48
N ALA A 486 44.88 24.25 -9.83
CA ALA A 486 44.01 23.19 -9.40
C ALA A 486 43.95 23.39 -7.89
N VAL A 487 42.88 24.04 -7.42
CA VAL A 487 42.51 23.99 -6.04
C VAL A 487 42.19 22.52 -5.95
N ARG A 488 43.17 21.76 -5.47
CA ARG A 488 42.94 20.42 -5.01
C ARG A 488 41.97 20.67 -3.86
N ILE A 489 40.69 20.64 -4.18
CA ILE A 489 39.65 20.54 -3.18
C ILE A 489 39.99 19.20 -2.55
N GLU A 490 40.64 19.24 -1.40
CA GLU A 490 40.68 18.09 -0.52
C GLU A 490 39.21 17.84 -0.16
N ALA A 491 38.56 17.04 -1.01
CA ALA A 491 37.18 16.62 -0.91
C ALA A 491 36.79 16.11 0.50
N PRO A 492 37.69 15.55 1.34
CA PRO A 492 37.28 15.12 2.68
C PRO A 492 36.95 16.28 3.63
N ALA A 493 37.63 17.42 3.53
CA ALA A 493 37.59 18.44 4.58
C ALA A 493 36.49 19.51 4.39
N ILE A 494 36.17 19.88 3.15
CA ILE A 494 35.17 20.94 2.86
C ILE A 494 33.75 20.38 2.78
N MET A 495 33.54 19.20 2.20
CA MET A 495 32.21 18.56 2.18
C MET A 495 31.81 18.02 3.55
N GLY A 496 32.73 17.51 4.37
CA GLY A 496 32.36 16.90 5.64
C GLY A 496 31.85 17.89 6.71
N ALA A 497 32.49 19.05 6.85
CA ALA A 497 32.24 19.97 7.97
C ALA A 497 31.36 21.18 7.60
N ALA A 498 31.47 21.70 6.36
CA ALA A 498 30.61 22.80 5.90
C ALA A 498 29.18 22.31 5.61
N GLN A 499 29.06 21.13 5.01
CA GLN A 499 27.76 20.49 4.70
C GLN A 499 27.04 20.02 5.99
N ARG A 500 27.78 19.56 7.00
CA ARG A 500 27.20 19.26 8.33
C ARG A 500 26.63 20.52 9.02
N LYS A 501 27.26 21.68 8.88
CA LYS A 501 26.75 22.94 9.47
C LYS A 501 25.55 23.50 8.70
N SER A 502 25.53 23.41 7.36
CA SER A 502 24.36 23.81 6.57
C SER A 502 23.18 22.86 6.76
N ASP A 503 23.40 21.54 6.81
CA ASP A 503 22.34 20.53 7.03
C ASP A 503 21.64 20.70 8.40
N VAL A 504 22.40 21.04 9.45
CA VAL A 504 21.84 21.30 10.80
C VAL A 504 21.04 22.62 10.84
N ALA A 505 21.47 23.64 10.10
CA ALA A 505 20.74 24.90 10.00
C ALA A 505 19.45 24.77 9.16
N LEU A 506 19.48 23.91 8.11
CA LEU A 506 18.33 23.64 7.24
C LEU A 506 17.27 22.77 7.94
N SER A 507 17.68 21.76 8.71
CA SER A 507 16.76 20.88 9.44
C SER A 507 16.04 21.55 10.61
N SER A 508 16.55 22.67 11.13
CA SER A 508 15.97 23.41 12.26
C SER A 508 15.09 24.61 11.85
N ARG A 509 14.99 24.91 10.56
CA ARG A 509 14.14 25.99 10.03
C ARG A 509 12.66 25.62 10.11
N VAL A 510 11.83 26.60 10.43
CA VAL A 510 10.36 26.48 10.39
C VAL A 510 9.86 27.16 9.10
N HIS A 511 9.21 26.39 8.25
CA HIS A 511 8.60 26.86 7.00
C HIS A 511 7.21 27.44 7.25
N THR A 512 6.91 28.58 6.62
CA THR A 512 5.58 29.19 6.67
C THR A 512 4.59 28.46 5.76
N GLN A 513 3.28 28.72 5.89
CA GLN A 513 2.31 28.12 4.98
C GLN A 513 2.54 28.56 3.52
N GLU A 514 3.01 29.79 3.31
CA GLU A 514 3.36 30.30 1.98
C GLU A 514 4.55 29.53 1.39
N ASP A 515 5.54 29.13 2.20
CA ASP A 515 6.66 28.29 1.75
C ASP A 515 6.20 26.86 1.41
N ILE A 516 5.23 26.32 2.14
CA ILE A 516 4.66 24.98 1.92
C ILE A 516 3.81 24.96 0.66
N ASP A 517 2.88 25.90 0.53
CA ASP A 517 1.99 26.04 -0.62
C ASP A 517 2.75 26.52 -1.87
N GLY A 518 3.79 27.32 -1.66
CA GLY A 518 4.69 27.78 -2.71
C GLY A 518 5.52 26.65 -3.29
N GLY A 519 5.65 26.62 -4.62
CA GLY A 519 6.46 25.63 -5.33
C GLY A 519 5.65 24.47 -5.91
N VAL A 520 6.31 23.33 -6.04
CA VAL A 520 5.86 22.23 -6.90
C VAL A 520 5.14 21.13 -6.13
N ALA A 521 4.14 20.51 -6.76
CA ALA A 521 3.55 19.23 -6.38
C ALA A 521 3.36 18.35 -7.63
N LEU A 522 3.29 17.03 -7.50
CA LEU A 522 2.97 16.15 -8.64
C LEU A 522 1.45 16.05 -8.84
N ASN A 523 0.73 15.98 -7.73
CA ASN A 523 -0.72 15.90 -7.71
C ASN A 523 -1.29 16.63 -6.48
N ALA A 524 -2.60 16.86 -6.49
CA ALA A 524 -3.33 17.49 -5.41
C ALA A 524 -4.56 16.67 -5.06
N ALA A 525 -4.67 16.26 -3.79
CA ALA A 525 -5.88 15.65 -3.27
C ALA A 525 -6.90 16.73 -2.91
N VAL A 526 -8.13 16.57 -3.37
CA VAL A 526 -9.23 17.48 -3.06
C VAL A 526 -10.24 16.72 -2.21
N THR A 527 -10.50 17.26 -1.02
CA THR A 527 -11.57 16.79 -0.14
C THR A 527 -12.82 17.61 -0.33
N LEU A 528 -13.98 16.96 -0.31
CA LEU A 528 -15.28 17.59 -0.49
C LEU A 528 -16.03 17.74 0.83
N ARG A 529 -16.85 18.80 0.94
CA ARG A 529 -17.75 19.00 2.09
C ARG A 529 -18.89 17.98 2.04
N ASP A 530 -19.44 17.76 0.85
CA ASP A 530 -20.46 16.77 0.58
C ASP A 530 -20.00 15.78 -0.51
N PRO A 531 -19.55 14.57 -0.12
CA PRO A 531 -19.13 13.53 -1.06
C PRO A 531 -20.26 13.00 -1.96
N GLY A 532 -21.54 13.20 -1.59
CA GLY A 532 -22.69 12.76 -2.38
C GLY A 532 -22.87 13.54 -3.68
N ARG A 533 -22.30 14.75 -3.75
CA ARG A 533 -22.30 15.63 -4.94
C ARG A 533 -20.99 15.55 -5.72
N LEU A 534 -20.43 14.35 -5.85
CA LEU A 534 -19.15 14.13 -6.55
C LEU A 534 -19.19 14.62 -8.00
N GLU A 535 -20.21 14.21 -8.77
CA GLU A 535 -20.36 14.57 -10.20
C GLU A 535 -20.51 16.08 -10.43
N GLU A 536 -21.28 16.76 -9.58
CA GLU A 536 -21.44 18.21 -9.60
C GLU A 536 -20.10 18.89 -9.28
N SER A 537 -19.42 18.44 -8.23
CA SER A 537 -18.12 18.97 -7.82
C SER A 537 -17.06 18.78 -8.90
N LEU A 538 -17.08 17.64 -9.60
CA LEU A 538 -16.15 17.35 -10.69
C LEU A 538 -16.35 18.34 -11.85
N ARG A 539 -17.61 18.64 -12.19
CA ARG A 539 -17.95 19.66 -13.20
C ARG A 539 -17.53 21.07 -12.76
N ASP A 540 -17.83 21.44 -11.51
CA ASP A 540 -17.51 22.77 -10.98
C ASP A 540 -16.00 23.01 -10.90
N VAL A 541 -15.24 21.99 -10.44
CA VAL A 541 -13.77 22.04 -10.39
C VAL A 541 -13.20 22.19 -11.79
N ARG A 542 -13.67 21.38 -12.77
CA ARG A 542 -13.22 21.51 -14.17
C ARG A 542 -13.55 22.89 -14.75
N ALA A 543 -14.73 23.43 -14.46
CA ALA A 543 -15.12 24.77 -14.91
C ALA A 543 -14.24 25.87 -14.29
N ALA A 544 -13.93 25.77 -13.00
CA ALA A 544 -13.05 26.72 -12.31
C ALA A 544 -11.62 26.71 -12.87
N LEU A 545 -11.08 25.52 -13.16
CA LEU A 545 -9.75 25.37 -13.76
C LEU A 545 -9.69 25.90 -15.20
N ALA A 546 -10.73 25.64 -16.00
CA ALA A 546 -10.84 26.18 -17.35
C ALA A 546 -10.94 27.73 -17.34
N ALA A 547 -11.70 28.31 -16.42
CA ALA A 547 -11.80 29.77 -16.26
C ALA A 547 -10.47 30.41 -15.85
N ALA A 548 -9.65 29.69 -15.10
CA ALA A 548 -8.30 30.12 -14.71
C ALA A 548 -7.22 29.80 -15.76
N ASN A 549 -7.59 29.20 -16.91
CA ASN A 549 -6.67 28.75 -17.96
C ASN A 549 -5.57 27.79 -17.44
N LEU A 550 -5.92 26.93 -16.48
CA LEU A 550 -5.03 25.91 -15.93
C LEU A 550 -5.30 24.56 -16.59
N ASP A 551 -4.33 24.05 -17.36
CA ASP A 551 -4.45 22.76 -18.05
C ASP A 551 -4.15 21.58 -17.11
N MET A 552 -5.19 21.14 -16.40
CA MET A 552 -5.12 20.08 -15.39
C MET A 552 -6.15 18.97 -15.66
N LYS A 553 -5.75 17.73 -15.41
CA LYS A 553 -6.63 16.56 -15.37
C LYS A 553 -7.27 16.45 -13.98
N VAL A 554 -8.59 16.36 -13.95
CA VAL A 554 -9.39 16.13 -12.74
C VAL A 554 -10.01 14.74 -12.82
N VAL A 555 -9.64 13.88 -11.89
CA VAL A 555 -10.06 12.49 -11.83
C VAL A 555 -10.68 12.17 -10.48
N ASP A 556 -11.61 11.20 -10.47
CA ASP A 556 -12.16 10.65 -9.25
C ASP A 556 -11.19 9.67 -8.58
N TRP A 557 -11.54 9.24 -7.36
CA TRP A 557 -10.76 8.26 -6.61
C TRP A 557 -10.62 6.90 -7.31
N HIS A 558 -11.58 6.45 -8.15
CA HIS A 558 -11.46 5.18 -8.88
C HIS A 558 -10.32 5.25 -9.89
N GLN A 559 -10.30 6.32 -10.69
CA GLN A 559 -9.28 6.55 -11.70
C GLN A 559 -7.91 6.81 -11.06
N ALA A 560 -7.85 7.63 -10.01
CA ALA A 560 -6.60 7.92 -9.29
C ALA A 560 -5.97 6.69 -8.62
N SER A 561 -6.77 5.68 -8.32
CA SER A 561 -6.29 4.42 -7.71
C SER A 561 -5.67 3.47 -8.74
N GLY A 562 -5.68 3.82 -10.02
CA GLY A 562 -5.21 2.95 -11.10
C GLY A 562 -5.94 1.60 -11.12
N MET A 563 -5.17 0.52 -11.31
CA MET A 563 -5.72 -0.85 -11.40
C MET A 563 -6.50 -1.27 -10.14
N VAL A 564 -6.09 -0.77 -8.97
CA VAL A 564 -6.75 -1.09 -7.70
C VAL A 564 -8.20 -0.59 -7.75
N GLY A 565 -8.43 0.66 -8.14
CA GLY A 565 -9.79 1.23 -8.23
C GLY A 565 -10.62 0.66 -9.39
N GLN A 566 -9.98 0.20 -10.46
CA GLN A 566 -10.64 -0.39 -11.62
C GLN A 566 -11.08 -1.85 -11.41
N PHE A 567 -10.51 -2.55 -10.43
CA PHE A 567 -10.83 -3.96 -10.15
C PHE A 567 -12.33 -4.21 -9.94
N VAL A 568 -12.99 -3.37 -9.15
CA VAL A 568 -14.44 -3.50 -8.88
C VAL A 568 -15.26 -3.27 -10.14
N SER A 569 -14.86 -2.29 -10.97
CA SER A 569 -15.54 -2.00 -12.23
C SER A 569 -15.43 -3.19 -13.19
N LEU A 570 -14.25 -3.79 -13.30
CA LEU A 570 -14.04 -4.99 -14.11
C LEU A 570 -14.84 -6.18 -13.57
N ALA A 571 -14.80 -6.42 -12.26
CA ALA A 571 -15.56 -7.48 -11.62
C ALA A 571 -17.08 -7.33 -11.84
N ARG A 572 -17.58 -6.08 -11.83
CA ARG A 572 -18.99 -5.77 -12.13
C ARG A 572 -19.35 -6.07 -13.59
N VAL A 573 -18.48 -5.74 -14.53
CA VAL A 573 -18.66 -6.09 -15.95
C VAL A 573 -18.69 -7.60 -16.13
N VAL A 574 -17.77 -8.35 -15.52
CA VAL A 574 -17.75 -9.82 -15.58
C VAL A 574 -19.00 -10.42 -14.96
N LEU A 575 -19.44 -9.93 -13.80
CA LEU A 575 -20.68 -10.39 -13.16
C LEU A 575 -21.89 -10.17 -14.08
N TYR A 576 -22.05 -8.97 -14.64
CA TYR A 576 -23.18 -8.67 -15.52
C TYR A 576 -23.11 -9.40 -16.85
N ALA A 577 -21.92 -9.67 -17.37
CA ALA A 577 -21.73 -10.53 -18.54
C ALA A 577 -22.20 -11.97 -18.24
N ALA A 578 -21.76 -12.56 -17.12
CA ALA A 578 -22.19 -13.91 -16.72
C ALA A 578 -23.70 -13.99 -16.48
N VAL A 579 -24.26 -13.00 -15.79
CA VAL A 579 -25.71 -12.85 -15.56
C VAL A 579 -26.47 -12.73 -16.89
N SER A 580 -25.95 -11.98 -17.87
CA SER A 580 -26.59 -11.82 -19.18
C SER A 580 -26.67 -13.15 -19.94
N ILE A 581 -25.65 -14.01 -19.84
CA ILE A 581 -25.63 -15.34 -20.44
C ILE A 581 -26.69 -16.23 -19.79
N ILE A 582 -26.77 -16.22 -18.45
CA ILE A 582 -27.79 -16.97 -17.71
C ILE A 582 -29.18 -16.52 -18.14
N PHE A 583 -29.41 -15.21 -18.27
CA PHE A 583 -30.70 -14.69 -18.73
C PHE A 583 -30.99 -14.99 -20.19
N ALA A 584 -29.99 -15.04 -21.07
CA ALA A 584 -30.18 -15.46 -22.45
C ALA A 584 -30.62 -16.92 -22.55
N VAL A 585 -30.01 -17.81 -21.76
CA VAL A 585 -30.43 -19.21 -21.64
C VAL A 585 -31.84 -19.29 -21.05
N ALA A 586 -32.12 -18.53 -19.99
CA ALA A 586 -33.44 -18.44 -19.38
C ALA A 586 -34.50 -18.02 -20.40
N LEU A 587 -34.22 -16.99 -21.19
CA LEU A 587 -35.12 -16.48 -22.23
C LEU A 587 -35.54 -17.60 -23.20
N VAL A 588 -34.58 -18.41 -23.68
CA VAL A 588 -34.86 -19.53 -24.59
C VAL A 588 -35.69 -20.62 -23.89
N VAL A 589 -35.33 -20.98 -22.66
CA VAL A 589 -36.05 -22.01 -21.89
C VAL A 589 -37.49 -21.58 -21.60
N ILE A 590 -37.69 -20.34 -21.16
CA ILE A 590 -39.00 -19.78 -20.85
C ILE A 590 -39.83 -19.65 -22.14
N ASN A 591 -39.24 -19.20 -23.24
CA ASN A 591 -39.90 -19.12 -24.53
C ASN A 591 -40.43 -20.50 -24.96
N ASN A 592 -39.58 -21.52 -24.97
CA ASN A 592 -39.97 -22.88 -25.34
C ASN A 592 -41.07 -23.43 -24.42
N ALA A 593 -40.95 -23.21 -23.11
CA ALA A 593 -41.98 -23.60 -22.15
C ALA A 593 -43.31 -22.87 -22.39
N MET A 594 -43.26 -21.59 -22.76
CA MET A 594 -44.44 -20.77 -23.06
C MET A 594 -45.09 -21.14 -24.39
N VAL A 595 -44.32 -21.50 -25.42
CA VAL A 595 -44.87 -22.05 -26.67
C VAL A 595 -45.67 -23.32 -26.35
N MET A 596 -45.06 -24.27 -25.64
CA MET A 596 -45.75 -25.52 -25.29
C MET A 596 -47.01 -25.27 -24.45
N ALA A 597 -46.93 -24.38 -23.46
CA ALA A 597 -48.07 -24.03 -22.62
C ALA A 597 -49.21 -23.33 -23.40
N THR A 598 -48.84 -22.56 -24.42
CA THR A 598 -49.82 -21.91 -25.31
C THR A 598 -50.50 -22.96 -26.19
N LEU A 599 -49.74 -23.91 -26.75
CA LEU A 599 -50.27 -25.00 -27.57
C LEU A 599 -51.29 -25.85 -26.80
N GLN A 600 -51.01 -26.16 -25.53
CA GLN A 600 -51.93 -26.89 -24.65
C GLN A 600 -53.25 -26.15 -24.37
N ARG A 601 -53.29 -24.82 -24.54
CA ARG A 601 -54.47 -23.96 -24.28
C ARG A 601 -55.07 -23.38 -25.56
N VAL A 602 -54.73 -23.89 -26.74
CA VAL A 602 -55.23 -23.37 -28.03
C VAL A 602 -56.75 -23.35 -28.10
N LYS A 603 -57.43 -24.41 -27.63
CA LYS A 603 -58.90 -24.52 -27.62
C LYS A 603 -59.57 -23.47 -26.73
N GLU A 604 -58.97 -23.18 -25.56
CA GLU A 604 -59.44 -22.13 -24.64
C GLU A 604 -59.29 -20.74 -25.28
N ILE A 605 -58.13 -20.47 -25.89
CA ILE A 605 -57.83 -19.21 -26.59
C ILE A 605 -58.77 -19.04 -27.79
N GLY A 606 -59.03 -20.11 -28.55
CA GLY A 606 -59.97 -20.13 -29.68
C GLY A 606 -61.39 -19.80 -29.26
N THR A 607 -61.85 -20.37 -28.13
CA THR A 607 -63.17 -20.10 -27.56
C THR A 607 -63.30 -18.65 -27.10
N LEU A 608 -62.29 -18.12 -26.40
CA LEU A 608 -62.26 -16.71 -25.99
C LEU A 608 -62.33 -15.76 -27.20
N ARG A 609 -61.63 -16.10 -28.29
CA ARG A 609 -61.67 -15.34 -29.54
C ARG A 609 -63.01 -15.45 -30.28
N ALA A 610 -63.67 -16.61 -30.24
CA ALA A 610 -64.98 -16.82 -30.84
C ALA A 610 -66.08 -16.00 -30.13
N ILE A 611 -65.96 -15.81 -28.81
CA ILE A 611 -66.89 -14.99 -28.00
C ILE A 611 -66.56 -13.47 -28.09
N GLY A 612 -65.50 -13.08 -28.82
CA GLY A 612 -65.21 -11.69 -29.17
C GLY A 612 -63.94 -11.09 -28.55
N ALA A 613 -63.06 -11.89 -27.92
CA ALA A 613 -61.78 -11.38 -27.40
C ALA A 613 -60.86 -10.91 -28.56
N GLN A 614 -60.36 -9.68 -28.44
CA GLN A 614 -59.44 -9.10 -29.42
C GLN A 614 -58.03 -9.74 -29.34
N ARG A 615 -57.28 -9.78 -30.45
CA ARG A 615 -55.90 -10.30 -30.49
C ARG A 615 -55.00 -9.64 -29.44
N ARG A 616 -55.13 -8.32 -29.27
CA ARG A 616 -54.40 -7.53 -28.24
C ARG A 616 -54.75 -7.94 -26.80
N PHE A 617 -55.98 -8.40 -26.56
CA PHE A 617 -56.40 -8.89 -25.25
C PHE A 617 -55.72 -10.22 -24.91
N VAL A 618 -55.65 -11.15 -25.89
CA VAL A 618 -54.93 -12.43 -25.73
C VAL A 618 -53.43 -12.20 -25.52
N LEU A 619 -52.82 -11.29 -26.29
CA LEU A 619 -51.42 -10.90 -26.10
C LEU A 619 -51.17 -10.34 -24.70
N ALA A 620 -51.98 -9.36 -24.27
CA ALA A 620 -51.84 -8.75 -22.95
C ALA A 620 -52.03 -9.78 -21.83
N MET A 621 -52.99 -10.70 -21.96
CA MET A 621 -53.20 -11.79 -21.00
C MET A 621 -51.95 -12.68 -20.85
N LEU A 622 -51.37 -13.14 -21.96
CA LEU A 622 -50.21 -14.04 -21.92
C LEU A 622 -48.94 -13.34 -21.42
N VAL A 623 -48.71 -12.08 -21.83
CA VAL A 623 -47.57 -11.28 -21.36
C VAL A 623 -47.70 -10.91 -19.88
N LEU A 624 -48.92 -10.64 -19.41
CA LEU A 624 -49.17 -10.41 -17.98
C LEU A 624 -49.04 -11.70 -17.16
N GLU A 625 -49.40 -12.87 -17.73
CA GLU A 625 -49.17 -14.16 -17.08
C GLU A 625 -47.66 -14.41 -16.87
N THR A 626 -46.83 -14.22 -17.91
CA THR A 626 -45.37 -14.37 -17.76
C THR A 626 -44.76 -13.29 -16.89
N GLY A 627 -45.23 -12.05 -17.02
CA GLY A 627 -44.79 -10.93 -16.19
C GLY A 627 -45.11 -11.15 -14.71
N ALA A 628 -46.28 -11.70 -14.38
CA ALA A 628 -46.67 -12.00 -13.00
C ALA A 628 -45.83 -13.12 -12.39
N VAL A 629 -45.57 -14.20 -13.14
CA VAL A 629 -44.63 -15.27 -12.71
C VAL A 629 -43.25 -14.66 -12.46
N GLY A 630 -42.76 -13.87 -13.41
CA GLY A 630 -41.47 -13.20 -13.32
C GLY A 630 -41.35 -12.29 -12.10
N LEU A 631 -42.36 -11.45 -11.86
CA LEU A 631 -42.39 -10.57 -10.71
C LEU A 631 -42.43 -11.37 -9.40
N ALA A 632 -43.28 -12.39 -9.30
CA ALA A 632 -43.41 -13.19 -8.08
C ALA A 632 -42.10 -13.90 -7.72
N PHE A 633 -41.50 -14.62 -8.68
CA PHE A 633 -40.25 -15.35 -8.45
C PHE A 633 -39.03 -14.43 -8.41
N GLY A 634 -39.05 -13.30 -9.11
CA GLY A 634 -38.04 -12.26 -9.02
C GLY A 634 -37.98 -11.62 -7.65
N VAL A 635 -39.13 -11.25 -7.09
CA VAL A 635 -39.23 -10.76 -5.71
C VAL A 635 -38.82 -11.85 -4.73
N ALA A 636 -39.25 -13.09 -4.91
CA ALA A 636 -38.83 -14.21 -4.06
C ALA A 636 -37.31 -14.43 -4.09
N GLY A 637 -36.69 -14.41 -5.27
CA GLY A 637 -35.24 -14.53 -5.44
C GLY A 637 -34.48 -13.35 -4.85
N ALA A 638 -35.01 -12.14 -4.99
CA ALA A 638 -34.45 -10.95 -4.39
C ALA A 638 -34.53 -10.98 -2.85
N LEU A 639 -35.65 -11.44 -2.28
CA LEU A 639 -35.81 -11.63 -0.83
C LEU A 639 -34.89 -12.74 -0.31
N LEU A 640 -34.75 -13.85 -1.03
CA LEU A 640 -33.78 -14.89 -0.70
C LEU A 640 -32.36 -14.34 -0.75
N GLY A 641 -32.01 -13.52 -1.75
CA GLY A 641 -30.70 -12.87 -1.84
C GLY A 641 -30.46 -11.91 -0.68
N ALA A 642 -31.47 -11.11 -0.34
CA ALA A 642 -31.44 -10.25 0.83
C ALA A 642 -31.24 -11.04 2.13
N THR A 643 -31.86 -12.22 2.23
CA THR A 643 -31.75 -13.11 3.39
C THR A 643 -30.35 -13.73 3.48
N VAL A 644 -29.77 -14.16 2.35
CA VAL A 644 -28.38 -14.66 2.29
C VAL A 644 -27.40 -13.56 2.72
N ILE A 645 -27.54 -12.35 2.20
CA ILE A 645 -26.69 -11.21 2.58
C ILE A 645 -26.83 -10.88 4.07
N TRP A 646 -28.06 -10.88 4.58
CA TRP A 646 -28.32 -10.67 6.01
C TRP A 646 -27.69 -11.76 6.88
N LEU A 647 -27.79 -13.03 6.49
CA LEU A 647 -27.17 -14.15 7.20
C LEU A 647 -25.64 -14.04 7.23
N ILE A 648 -25.02 -13.65 6.11
CA ILE A 648 -23.57 -13.40 6.05
C ILE A 648 -23.19 -12.26 6.99
N GLY A 649 -23.97 -11.17 7.01
CA GLY A 649 -23.75 -10.05 7.94
C GLY A 649 -23.83 -10.47 9.41
N VAL A 650 -24.83 -11.27 9.79
CA VAL A 650 -25.01 -11.80 11.16
C VAL A 650 -23.88 -12.76 11.54
N ALA A 651 -23.34 -13.53 10.59
CA ALA A 651 -22.23 -14.45 10.80
C ALA A 651 -20.86 -13.76 10.97
N GLY A 652 -20.80 -12.41 10.97
CA GLY A 652 -19.57 -11.65 11.12
C GLY A 652 -18.92 -11.21 9.80
N GLY A 653 -19.60 -11.43 8.67
CA GLY A 653 -19.12 -11.07 7.34
C GLY A 653 -18.21 -12.11 6.70
N ILE A 654 -17.62 -11.76 5.55
CA ILE A 654 -16.66 -12.61 4.84
C ILE A 654 -15.24 -12.23 5.30
N PRO A 655 -14.48 -13.12 5.94
CA PRO A 655 -13.15 -12.78 6.45
C PRO A 655 -12.16 -12.48 5.32
N ALA A 656 -11.28 -11.51 5.55
CA ALA A 656 -10.15 -11.24 4.68
C ALA A 656 -9.08 -12.32 4.89
N THR A 657 -8.94 -13.21 3.90
CA THR A 657 -7.96 -14.31 3.97
C THR A 657 -6.55 -13.89 3.58
N ASN A 658 -6.39 -12.71 2.98
CA ASN A 658 -5.09 -12.15 2.58
C ASN A 658 -5.07 -10.61 2.75
N GLU A 659 -3.89 -10.01 2.62
CA GLU A 659 -3.66 -8.57 2.78
C GLU A 659 -4.37 -7.71 1.73
N GLN A 660 -4.64 -8.27 0.53
CA GLN A 660 -5.35 -7.56 -0.55
C GLN A 660 -6.85 -7.44 -0.24
N LEU A 661 -7.47 -8.54 0.22
CA LEU A 661 -8.85 -8.52 0.69
C LEU A 661 -9.01 -7.62 1.92
N TYR A 662 -8.00 -7.58 2.80
CA TYR A 662 -8.00 -6.66 3.94
C TYR A 662 -8.12 -5.20 3.49
N PHE A 663 -7.41 -4.83 2.43
CA PHE A 663 -7.50 -3.51 1.80
C PHE A 663 -8.87 -3.26 1.16
N PHE A 664 -9.38 -4.23 0.39
CA PHE A 664 -10.68 -4.11 -0.30
C PHE A 664 -11.86 -4.04 0.66
N TYR A 665 -11.79 -4.75 1.78
CA TYR A 665 -12.85 -4.81 2.78
C TYR A 665 -12.76 -3.65 3.78
N SER A 666 -11.69 -2.85 3.74
CA SER A 666 -11.41 -1.81 4.74
C SER A 666 -11.34 -2.40 6.17
N GLY A 667 -10.76 -3.58 6.32
CA GLY A 667 -10.64 -4.26 7.61
C GLY A 667 -10.66 -5.78 7.53
N PRO A 668 -10.88 -6.45 8.67
CA PRO A 668 -10.72 -7.91 8.80
C PRO A 668 -11.84 -8.71 8.13
N SER A 669 -13.01 -8.12 7.88
CA SER A 669 -14.12 -8.80 7.20
C SER A 669 -14.96 -7.84 6.36
N LEU A 670 -15.51 -8.36 5.27
CA LEU A 670 -16.51 -7.67 4.45
C LEU A 670 -17.88 -7.85 5.09
N ILE A 671 -18.50 -6.77 5.53
CA ILE A 671 -19.89 -6.76 6.00
C ILE A 671 -20.76 -6.36 4.81
N PRO A 672 -21.50 -7.30 4.20
CA PRO A 672 -22.27 -6.98 3.01
C PRO A 672 -23.54 -6.19 3.38
N GLU A 673 -23.82 -5.14 2.61
CA GLU A 673 -25.04 -4.35 2.76
C GLU A 673 -25.87 -4.41 1.49
N LEU A 674 -27.19 -4.29 1.64
CA LEU A 674 -28.12 -4.31 0.53
C LEU A 674 -28.17 -2.94 -0.16
N GLY A 675 -27.67 -2.89 -1.39
CA GLY A 675 -27.81 -1.72 -2.26
C GLY A 675 -29.23 -1.62 -2.82
N THR A 676 -29.94 -0.52 -2.54
CA THR A 676 -31.29 -0.27 -3.08
C THR A 676 -31.29 -0.17 -4.62
N ALA A 677 -30.25 0.41 -5.20
CA ALA A 677 -30.05 0.47 -6.65
C ALA A 677 -29.89 -0.93 -7.25
N SER A 678 -29.08 -1.80 -6.63
CA SER A 678 -28.85 -3.18 -7.07
C SER A 678 -30.12 -4.03 -7.01
N LEU A 679 -30.96 -3.81 -5.99
CA LEU A 679 -32.29 -4.43 -5.91
C LEU A 679 -33.20 -3.97 -7.06
N ALA A 680 -33.23 -2.66 -7.33
CA ALA A 680 -34.03 -2.09 -8.42
C ALA A 680 -33.57 -2.60 -9.79
N VAL A 681 -32.26 -2.68 -10.04
CA VAL A 681 -31.68 -3.21 -11.28
C VAL A 681 -32.02 -4.69 -11.45
N SER A 682 -31.92 -5.50 -10.39
CA SER A 682 -32.31 -6.91 -10.43
C SER A 682 -33.77 -7.09 -10.82
N LEU A 683 -34.68 -6.35 -10.17
CA LEU A 683 -36.11 -6.38 -10.48
C LEU A 683 -36.39 -5.92 -11.92
N ALA A 684 -35.72 -4.86 -12.38
CA ALA A 684 -35.86 -4.37 -13.74
C ALA A 684 -35.43 -5.42 -14.78
N ILE A 685 -34.31 -6.11 -14.56
CA ILE A 685 -33.83 -7.18 -15.45
C ILE A 685 -34.81 -8.35 -15.45
N VAL A 686 -35.32 -8.77 -14.29
CA VAL A 686 -36.30 -9.86 -14.20
C VAL A 686 -37.58 -9.52 -14.96
N ILE A 687 -38.12 -8.32 -14.78
CA ILE A 687 -39.32 -7.87 -15.50
C ILE A 687 -39.04 -7.86 -17.01
N LEU A 688 -37.90 -7.32 -17.43
CA LEU A 688 -37.50 -7.26 -18.83
C LEU A 688 -37.45 -8.67 -19.45
N VAL A 689 -36.74 -9.60 -18.81
CA VAL A 689 -36.61 -10.99 -19.31
C VAL A 689 -37.96 -11.69 -19.35
N SER A 690 -38.82 -11.48 -18.34
CA SER A 690 -40.14 -12.13 -18.26
C SER A 690 -41.10 -11.64 -19.35
N VAL A 691 -41.03 -10.35 -19.69
CA VAL A 691 -41.79 -9.76 -20.79
C VAL A 691 -41.24 -10.24 -22.13
N LEU A 692 -39.93 -10.14 -22.36
CA LEU A 692 -39.30 -10.58 -23.61
C LEU A 692 -39.55 -12.07 -23.90
N SER A 693 -39.48 -12.92 -22.88
CA SER A 693 -39.74 -14.36 -23.03
C SER A 693 -41.20 -14.68 -23.40
N GLY A 694 -42.15 -13.88 -22.93
CA GLY A 694 -43.57 -14.09 -23.19
C GLY A 694 -44.04 -13.51 -24.53
N LEU A 695 -43.34 -12.53 -25.09
CA LEU A 695 -43.77 -11.83 -26.31
C LEU A 695 -43.86 -12.74 -27.53
N TYR A 696 -42.82 -13.51 -27.83
CA TYR A 696 -42.79 -14.36 -29.04
C TYR A 696 -43.89 -15.46 -29.02
N PRO A 697 -44.03 -16.26 -27.95
CA PRO A 697 -45.12 -17.24 -27.85
C PRO A 697 -46.50 -16.60 -27.91
N ALA A 698 -46.69 -15.44 -27.26
CA ALA A 698 -47.95 -14.72 -27.30
C ALA A 698 -48.30 -14.20 -28.71
N VAL A 699 -47.29 -13.82 -29.51
CA VAL A 699 -47.48 -13.47 -30.92
C VAL A 699 -47.91 -14.68 -31.76
N ILE A 700 -47.34 -15.86 -31.51
CA ILE A 700 -47.78 -17.09 -32.18
C ILE A 700 -49.22 -17.43 -31.79
N ALA A 701 -49.58 -17.33 -30.51
CA ALA A 701 -50.94 -17.56 -30.01
C ALA A 701 -52.00 -16.71 -30.72
N MET A 702 -51.67 -15.45 -31.03
CA MET A 702 -52.56 -14.54 -31.74
C MET A 702 -52.82 -14.93 -33.20
N ARG A 703 -51.96 -15.75 -33.80
CA ARG A 703 -52.08 -16.14 -35.21
C ARG A 703 -53.03 -17.31 -35.42
N VAL A 704 -53.24 -18.15 -34.41
CA VAL A 704 -54.17 -19.29 -34.48
C VAL A 704 -55.61 -18.82 -34.62
N THR A 705 -56.30 -19.21 -35.70
CA THR A 705 -57.69 -18.80 -35.94
C THR A 705 -58.68 -19.60 -35.06
N PRO A 706 -59.87 -19.06 -34.74
CA PRO A 706 -60.89 -19.81 -33.99
C PRO A 706 -61.29 -21.12 -34.67
N LEU A 707 -61.29 -21.15 -36.01
CA LEU A 707 -61.60 -22.34 -36.80
C LEU A 707 -60.50 -23.40 -36.65
N GLU A 708 -59.23 -23.02 -36.82
CA GLU A 708 -58.07 -23.92 -36.61
C GLU A 708 -58.03 -24.48 -35.18
N ALA A 709 -58.33 -23.65 -34.18
CA ALA A 709 -58.35 -24.06 -32.77
C ALA A 709 -59.49 -25.02 -32.40
N MET A 710 -60.57 -25.05 -33.20
CA MET A 710 -61.71 -25.95 -33.02
C MET A 710 -61.61 -27.22 -33.87
N GLN A 711 -60.78 -27.21 -34.91
CA GLN A 711 -60.51 -28.34 -35.81
C GLN A 711 -59.32 -29.20 -35.37
N SER A 712 -58.55 -28.79 -34.36
CA SER A 712 -57.46 -29.56 -33.80
C SER A 712 -57.99 -30.74 -32.95
N ASP A 713 -58.57 -31.73 -33.63
CA ASP A 713 -58.78 -33.10 -33.19
C ASP A 713 -58.67 -33.98 -34.45
N GLU A 714 -57.43 -34.29 -34.83
CA GLU A 714 -56.99 -35.60 -35.33
C GLU A 714 -55.52 -35.81 -34.93
#